data_AF-A0A2K9EP50-F1
#
_entry.id   AF-A0A2K9EP50-F1
#
_cell.length_a   1.000
_cell.length_b   1.000
_cell.length_c   1.000
_cell.angle_alpha   90.00
_cell.angle_beta   90.00
_cell.angle_gamma   90.00
#
_symmetry.space_group_name_H-M   'P 1'
#
loop_
_entity.id
_entity.type
_entity.pdbx_description
1 polymer ?
#
loop_
_entity_poly.entity_id
_entity_poly.type
_entity_poly.pdbx_seq_one_letter_code
_entity_poly.pdbx_strand_id
1 'polypeptide(L)'
;MSMRKIILLTIIVSLVFTSTLPAYSAIMVNPFFAISSNLEYQEIKENLKDGHHMYFQWGRLARNNEGIIQFTDKMYFGISPYDNRTEYGFPTKISAGGHFEYIVQPGDSLFSISRKFEIPHFLIAEYNELEDSNLISAGSSLKIPKTEPDLSSKHHYKEAFPNGKALLSIYFDAEQYKDNKNAAIEFLNMDNHSWDKYIIQPIIDTVNNYQFDGVVLDFEAFRDSFNTGYYSTSQRTGLKEKYNSFIKRLKDALKDKLLIVIVHPTNVGGYFDGYDIAQIEKISDYIILMAYDYQYVQKYTDSENVPAGLHGKVKTIESSYNNQPYVQPFWKVEEAVVKLLEIVENPQNVLLGVSIVGMEWVKYKRNVGGKDYFYYELNRPELSSIEMAGSKEEFLDEPVIYRKIVPSNKISNEKRKELIKDNGDVLVEIEYHFETPESLYLKYYNIVKNYNLSGLTVWRLGKGSSRVWEGLLKMFPLDEESDNENKNENVIDENNDKNNEDNENDDKNGIEIILKIGQKYMTVNGEVKEIDPGRDTTPVIINDRTLVPIRAIIESVGGEIFWDGEKKKVTVEYKDIEIEMVIDSKEMLVNQKTFINDVAPQIINGRTYMPLRFLLENLGFNVEWDGAERTVNIFID
;
A
#
# COMPACT_ATOMS: atom_id res chain seq x y z
N MET A 1 -27.13 43.19 56.06
CA MET A 1 -25.95 43.98 55.63
C MET A 1 -24.80 43.63 56.55
N SER A 2 -23.65 43.10 56.15
CA SER A 2 -23.11 42.75 54.83
C SER A 2 -22.37 41.40 54.96
N MET A 3 -22.48 40.56 53.94
CA MET A 3 -22.23 39.11 53.98
C MET A 3 -20.75 38.70 54.08
N ARG A 4 -20.52 37.74 55.00
CA ARG A 4 -19.70 36.50 54.92
C ARG A 4 -18.24 36.66 54.43
N LYS A 5 -17.19 36.64 55.26
CA LYS A 5 -16.68 35.58 56.17
C LYS A 5 -16.45 34.21 55.46
N ILE A 6 -15.17 33.89 55.19
CA ILE A 6 -14.39 32.72 55.67
C ILE A 6 -13.39 32.18 54.60
N ILE A 7 -12.10 32.43 54.86
CA ILE A 7 -10.93 31.52 54.87
C ILE A 7 -10.84 30.43 53.77
N LEU A 8 -9.80 30.49 52.92
CA LEU A 8 -8.68 29.53 52.92
C LEU A 8 -7.53 29.98 52.00
N LEU A 9 -6.33 29.62 52.45
CA LEU A 9 -4.97 29.83 51.98
C LEU A 9 -4.66 29.11 50.64
N THR A 10 -4.21 29.82 49.59
CA THR A 10 -3.23 29.28 48.63
C THR A 10 -2.45 30.39 47.92
N ILE A 11 -1.14 30.20 47.86
CA ILE A 11 -0.10 31.02 47.23
C ILE A 11 -0.42 31.30 45.75
N ILE A 12 -0.36 32.57 45.36
CA ILE A 12 -0.38 33.00 43.95
C ILE A 12 1.00 32.66 43.37
N VAL A 13 1.08 31.50 42.70
CA VAL A 13 2.08 31.25 41.65
C VAL A 13 1.50 31.81 40.36
N SER A 14 2.25 32.70 39.73
CA SER A 14 1.97 33.19 38.38
C SER A 14 1.88 32.01 37.40
N LEU A 15 0.66 31.68 36.96
CA LEU A 15 0.44 30.81 35.81
C LEU A 15 0.90 31.53 34.54
N VAL A 16 2.11 31.20 34.11
CA VAL A 16 2.39 31.09 32.67
C VAL A 16 1.59 29.89 32.21
N PHE A 17 0.62 30.13 31.31
CA PHE A 17 -0.08 29.05 30.61
C PHE A 17 0.96 28.25 29.81
N THR A 18 1.48 27.18 30.41
CA THR A 18 1.93 26.02 29.66
C THR A 18 0.67 25.34 29.15
N SER A 19 0.20 25.74 27.97
CA SER A 19 -0.56 24.80 27.14
C SER A 19 0.45 23.73 26.75
N THR A 20 0.48 22.64 27.51
CA THR A 20 0.98 21.37 27.01
C THR A 20 0.16 21.07 25.77
N LEU A 21 0.72 21.37 24.60
CA LEU A 21 0.30 20.71 23.36
C LEU A 21 0.32 19.21 23.69
N PRO A 22 -0.76 18.44 23.48
CA PRO A 22 -0.62 17.01 23.52
C PRO A 22 0.47 16.69 22.49
N ALA A 23 1.49 15.97 22.94
CA ALA A 23 2.39 15.29 22.02
C ALA A 23 1.49 14.40 21.17
N TYR A 24 1.14 14.85 19.98
CA TYR A 24 0.63 13.98 18.94
C TYR A 24 1.81 13.08 18.62
N SER A 25 1.86 11.93 19.29
CA SER A 25 2.69 10.81 18.85
C SER A 25 2.38 10.60 17.38
N ALA A 26 3.42 10.52 16.55
CA ALA A 26 3.29 10.10 15.17
C ALA A 26 2.54 8.77 15.20
N ILE A 27 1.26 8.80 14.80
CA ILE A 27 0.40 7.63 14.76
C ILE A 27 1.00 6.76 13.67
N MET A 28 1.69 5.69 14.04
CA MET A 28 2.21 4.71 13.08
C MET A 28 1.03 4.11 12.32
N VAL A 29 0.69 4.63 11.14
CA VAL A 29 -0.37 4.00 10.35
C VAL A 29 0.19 2.76 9.66
N ASN A 30 -0.11 1.62 10.26
CA ASN A 30 0.21 0.26 9.86
C ASN A 30 -0.62 -0.08 8.58
N PRO A 31 -0.22 -1.02 7.70
CA PRO A 31 -0.72 -1.10 6.34
C PRO A 31 -2.23 -1.36 6.29
N PHE A 32 -2.84 -0.96 5.19
CA PHE A 32 -4.27 -0.76 5.06
C PHE A 32 -4.94 -1.97 4.42
N PHE A 33 -6.16 -2.29 4.84
CA PHE A 33 -6.74 -3.60 4.55
C PHE A 33 -8.10 -3.49 3.87
N ALA A 34 -8.25 -4.19 2.74
CA ALA A 34 -9.54 -4.42 2.09
C ALA A 34 -9.81 -5.92 2.05
N ILE A 35 -10.40 -6.48 3.11
CA ILE A 35 -10.80 -7.91 3.15
C ILE A 35 -12.05 -8.08 2.31
N SER A 36 -11.94 -8.80 1.20
CA SER A 36 -13.06 -9.13 0.32
C SER A 36 -13.68 -10.51 0.60
N SER A 37 -13.04 -11.35 1.43
CA SER A 37 -13.62 -12.62 1.88
C SER A 37 -13.20 -13.05 3.29
N ASN A 38 -14.01 -13.90 3.95
CA ASN A 38 -13.63 -14.49 5.23
C ASN A 38 -12.32 -15.30 5.13
N LEU A 39 -12.05 -15.95 3.99
CA LEU A 39 -10.80 -16.67 3.76
C LEU A 39 -9.58 -15.73 3.85
N GLU A 40 -9.65 -14.60 3.14
CA GLU A 40 -8.61 -13.55 3.17
C GLU A 40 -8.41 -12.98 4.58
N TYR A 41 -9.47 -12.90 5.40
CA TYR A 41 -9.35 -12.50 6.80
C TYR A 41 -8.63 -13.56 7.63
N GLN A 42 -9.02 -14.84 7.50
CA GLN A 42 -8.42 -15.92 8.29
C GLN A 42 -6.91 -16.05 8.04
N GLU A 43 -6.43 -15.73 6.83
CA GLU A 43 -5.00 -15.77 6.47
C GLU A 43 -4.15 -14.69 7.19
N ILE A 44 -4.76 -13.61 7.65
CA ILE A 44 -4.03 -12.46 8.22
C ILE A 44 -4.41 -12.12 9.67
N LYS A 45 -5.47 -12.72 10.22
CA LYS A 45 -6.02 -12.32 11.52
C LYS A 45 -5.05 -12.47 12.69
N GLU A 46 -4.15 -13.47 12.65
CA GLU A 46 -3.19 -13.76 13.73
C GLU A 46 -1.98 -12.82 13.70
N ASN A 47 -1.89 -12.05 12.62
CA ASN A 47 -0.74 -11.31 12.18
C ASN A 47 -0.92 -9.80 12.42
N LEU A 48 -2.14 -9.29 12.35
CA LEU A 48 -2.49 -7.92 12.74
C LEU A 48 -2.51 -7.85 14.28
N LYS A 49 -1.78 -6.93 14.93
CA LYS A 49 -1.68 -6.92 16.42
C LYS A 49 -1.69 -5.53 17.09
N ASP A 50 -1.68 -4.42 16.35
CA ASP A 50 -1.71 -3.08 16.98
C ASP A 50 -3.00 -2.28 16.69
N GLY A 51 -3.15 -1.13 17.36
CA GLY A 51 -4.36 -0.29 17.29
C GLY A 51 -4.40 0.69 16.11
N HIS A 52 -3.40 0.70 15.21
CA HIS A 52 -3.22 1.77 14.23
C HIS A 52 -3.47 1.33 12.77
N HIS A 53 -4.37 0.38 12.59
CA HIS A 53 -4.78 -0.12 11.27
C HIS A 53 -6.08 0.49 10.79
N MET A 54 -6.29 0.45 9.46
CA MET A 54 -7.56 0.77 8.82
C MET A 54 -8.08 -0.41 7.99
N TYR A 55 -9.36 -0.72 8.16
CA TYR A 55 -10.12 -1.69 7.38
C TYR A 55 -11.11 -0.97 6.46
N PHE A 56 -11.26 -1.43 5.23
CA PHE A 56 -12.19 -0.89 4.24
C PHE A 56 -13.28 -1.88 3.86
N GLN A 57 -14.52 -1.42 3.88
CA GLN A 57 -15.65 -2.07 3.23
C GLN A 57 -16.16 -1.19 2.10
N TRP A 58 -16.40 -1.78 0.93
CA TRP A 58 -16.80 -1.04 -0.27
C TRP A 58 -18.29 -0.69 -0.33
N GLY A 59 -18.55 0.53 -0.79
CA GLY A 59 -19.76 0.97 -1.48
C GLY A 59 -19.38 1.70 -2.76
N ARG A 60 -20.35 2.17 -3.54
CA ARG A 60 -20.09 2.91 -4.77
C ARG A 60 -21.15 3.95 -5.09
N LEU A 61 -20.78 4.92 -5.94
CA LEU A 61 -21.75 5.76 -6.64
C LEU A 61 -22.06 5.18 -8.02
N ALA A 62 -23.34 5.14 -8.36
CA ALA A 62 -23.78 4.70 -9.67
C ALA A 62 -25.13 5.31 -10.06
N ARG A 63 -25.39 5.31 -11.36
CA ARG A 63 -26.60 5.87 -11.95
C ARG A 63 -27.77 4.90 -11.79
N ASN A 64 -28.92 5.40 -11.34
CA ASN A 64 -30.16 4.62 -11.23
C ASN A 64 -30.97 4.59 -12.54
N ASN A 65 -32.13 3.93 -12.54
CA ASN A 65 -32.98 3.79 -13.73
C ASN A 65 -33.51 5.13 -14.28
N GLU A 66 -33.59 6.16 -13.44
CA GLU A 66 -34.01 7.52 -13.81
C GLU A 66 -32.85 8.37 -14.33
N GLY A 67 -31.63 7.84 -14.30
CA GLY A 67 -30.44 8.56 -14.72
C GLY A 67 -29.78 9.40 -13.62
N ILE A 68 -30.20 9.25 -12.36
CA ILE A 68 -29.68 10.01 -11.21
C ILE A 68 -28.53 9.23 -10.57
N ILE A 69 -27.43 9.92 -10.27
CA ILE A 69 -26.31 9.33 -9.52
C ILE A 69 -26.69 9.22 -8.04
N GLN A 70 -26.52 8.04 -7.47
CA GLN A 70 -26.83 7.72 -6.09
C GLN A 70 -25.79 6.78 -5.48
N PHE A 71 -25.74 6.75 -4.16
CA PHE A 71 -24.96 5.79 -3.40
C PHE A 71 -25.64 4.41 -3.37
N THR A 72 -24.84 3.34 -3.39
CA THR A 72 -25.27 1.98 -3.06
C THR A 72 -24.17 1.21 -2.34
N ASP A 73 -24.59 0.35 -1.42
CA ASP A 73 -23.78 -0.65 -0.74
C ASP A 73 -24.05 -2.08 -1.28
N LYS A 74 -24.82 -2.25 -2.36
CA LYS A 74 -25.18 -3.58 -2.86
C LYS A 74 -24.12 -4.14 -3.81
N MET A 75 -23.49 -5.25 -3.42
CA MET A 75 -22.62 -6.03 -4.32
C MET A 75 -23.47 -6.91 -5.26
N TYR A 76 -22.90 -7.37 -6.38
CA TYR A 76 -23.52 -8.29 -7.36
C TYR A 76 -24.69 -7.75 -8.19
N PHE A 77 -25.26 -6.60 -7.83
CA PHE A 77 -26.37 -5.99 -8.56
C PHE A 77 -25.98 -4.63 -9.11
N GLY A 78 -26.03 -4.50 -10.43
CA GLY A 78 -26.06 -3.18 -11.06
C GLY A 78 -27.34 -2.44 -10.67
N ILE A 79 -27.21 -1.15 -10.31
CA ILE A 79 -28.36 -0.30 -9.94
C ILE A 79 -29.33 -0.13 -11.11
N SER A 80 -28.78 -0.07 -12.32
CA SER A 80 -29.54 0.16 -13.56
C SER A 80 -28.78 -0.40 -14.76
N PRO A 81 -29.37 -0.38 -15.97
CA PRO A 81 -28.66 -0.68 -17.21
C PRO A 81 -27.43 0.21 -17.48
N TYR A 82 -27.30 1.34 -16.76
CA TYR A 82 -26.18 2.26 -16.87
C TYR A 82 -24.99 1.90 -15.97
N ASP A 83 -25.16 0.98 -15.02
CA ASP A 83 -24.11 0.50 -14.12
C ASP A 83 -24.01 -1.03 -14.18
N ASN A 84 -22.93 -1.53 -14.77
CA ASN A 84 -22.62 -2.95 -14.86
C ASN A 84 -21.54 -3.41 -13.87
N ARG A 85 -21.06 -2.51 -13.00
CA ARG A 85 -20.09 -2.84 -11.96
C ARG A 85 -20.81 -3.59 -10.84
N THR A 86 -20.24 -4.71 -10.45
CA THR A 86 -20.81 -5.63 -9.46
C THR A 86 -19.83 -5.99 -8.35
N GLU A 87 -18.59 -5.52 -8.49
CA GLU A 87 -17.44 -5.82 -7.65
C GLU A 87 -17.34 -4.93 -6.40
N TYR A 88 -18.02 -3.78 -6.36
CA TYR A 88 -18.00 -2.86 -5.22
C TYR A 88 -19.33 -2.87 -4.46
N GLY A 89 -19.30 -3.24 -3.19
CA GLY A 89 -20.46 -3.30 -2.31
C GLY A 89 -20.23 -4.26 -1.16
N PHE A 90 -21.25 -4.47 -0.34
CA PHE A 90 -21.26 -5.45 0.73
C PHE A 90 -21.58 -6.82 0.14
N PRO A 91 -20.74 -7.84 0.40
CA PRO A 91 -21.12 -9.21 0.09
C PRO A 91 -22.45 -9.55 0.75
N THR A 92 -23.15 -10.55 0.21
CA THR A 92 -24.48 -10.93 0.68
C THR A 92 -24.41 -12.32 1.28
N LYS A 93 -25.06 -12.53 2.43
CA LYS A 93 -25.26 -13.85 3.03
C LYS A 93 -26.72 -14.13 3.29
N ILE A 94 -27.06 -15.41 3.46
CA ILE A 94 -28.39 -15.86 3.86
C ILE A 94 -28.61 -15.47 5.33
N SER A 95 -29.70 -14.74 5.58
CA SER A 95 -30.11 -14.34 6.93
C SER A 95 -30.78 -15.51 7.66
N ALA A 96 -30.80 -15.47 8.99
CA ALA A 96 -31.54 -16.43 9.81
C ALA A 96 -33.07 -16.36 9.61
N GLY A 97 -33.58 -15.36 8.88
CA GLY A 97 -35.01 -15.09 8.68
C GLY A 97 -35.76 -16.07 7.77
N GLY A 98 -35.12 -17.17 7.38
CA GLY A 98 -35.67 -18.23 6.54
C GLY A 98 -35.79 -17.83 5.06
N HIS A 99 -36.71 -18.47 4.35
CA HIS A 99 -36.99 -18.23 2.94
C HIS A 99 -38.46 -17.86 2.71
N PHE A 100 -38.77 -17.40 1.51
CA PHE A 100 -40.14 -17.42 1.00
C PHE A 100 -40.22 -18.29 -0.25
N GLU A 101 -41.39 -18.88 -0.49
CA GLU A 101 -41.62 -19.71 -1.66
C GLU A 101 -41.94 -18.83 -2.88
N TYR A 102 -41.27 -19.09 -3.99
CA TYR A 102 -41.55 -18.49 -5.28
C TYR A 102 -41.91 -19.57 -6.30
N ILE A 103 -43.08 -19.45 -6.90
CA ILE A 103 -43.48 -20.34 -7.99
C ILE A 103 -42.84 -19.82 -9.28
N VAL A 104 -41.97 -20.63 -9.88
CA VAL A 104 -41.25 -20.30 -11.13
C VAL A 104 -42.27 -20.07 -12.24
N GLN A 105 -42.18 -18.94 -12.93
CA GLN A 105 -43.08 -18.59 -14.02
C GLN A 105 -42.52 -19.03 -15.38
N PRO A 106 -43.36 -19.28 -16.40
CA PRO A 106 -42.88 -19.49 -17.76
C PRO A 106 -41.98 -18.33 -18.23
N GLY A 107 -40.75 -18.65 -18.66
CA GLY A 107 -39.74 -17.68 -19.09
C GLY A 107 -38.80 -17.18 -17.98
N ASP A 108 -39.01 -17.59 -16.73
CA ASP A 108 -38.04 -17.32 -15.67
C ASP A 108 -36.72 -18.10 -15.90
N SER A 109 -35.63 -17.45 -15.54
CA SER A 109 -34.32 -18.07 -15.30
C SER A 109 -33.86 -17.71 -13.89
N LEU A 110 -32.88 -18.43 -13.36
CA LEU A 110 -32.29 -18.06 -12.07
C LEU A 110 -31.72 -16.63 -12.09
N PHE A 111 -31.25 -16.19 -13.26
CA PHE A 111 -30.78 -14.82 -13.49
C PHE A 111 -31.93 -13.79 -13.43
N SER A 112 -33.07 -14.05 -14.07
CA SER A 112 -34.21 -13.12 -14.01
C SER A 112 -34.80 -13.04 -12.60
N ILE A 113 -34.89 -14.17 -11.91
CA ILE A 113 -35.32 -14.27 -10.51
C ILE A 113 -34.35 -13.54 -9.58
N SER A 114 -33.05 -13.75 -9.77
CA SER A 114 -31.98 -13.06 -9.02
C SER A 114 -32.11 -11.55 -9.12
N ARG A 115 -32.34 -11.01 -10.32
CA ARG A 115 -32.54 -9.56 -10.52
C ARG A 115 -33.84 -9.06 -9.91
N LYS A 116 -34.91 -9.86 -9.94
CA LYS A 116 -36.22 -9.51 -9.38
C LYS A 116 -36.18 -9.36 -7.86
N PHE A 117 -35.43 -10.22 -7.19
CA PHE A 117 -35.35 -10.23 -5.72
C PHE A 117 -34.05 -9.64 -5.17
N GLU A 118 -33.14 -9.22 -6.05
CA GLU A 118 -31.81 -8.70 -5.69
C GLU A 118 -31.01 -9.67 -4.81
N ILE A 119 -31.07 -10.95 -5.14
CA ILE A 119 -30.37 -12.04 -4.43
C ILE A 119 -29.46 -12.76 -5.42
N PRO A 120 -28.16 -12.93 -5.12
CA PRO A 120 -27.22 -13.49 -6.09
C PRO A 120 -27.68 -14.87 -6.56
N HIS A 121 -27.70 -15.09 -7.88
CA HIS A 121 -28.21 -16.34 -8.44
C HIS A 121 -27.50 -17.57 -7.86
N PHE A 122 -26.19 -17.48 -7.57
CA PHE A 122 -25.45 -18.56 -6.92
C PHE A 122 -25.95 -18.87 -5.50
N LEU A 123 -26.37 -17.87 -4.71
CA LEU A 123 -26.98 -18.11 -3.39
C LEU A 123 -28.35 -18.76 -3.51
N ILE A 124 -29.13 -18.40 -4.53
CA ILE A 124 -30.42 -19.07 -4.80
C ILE A 124 -30.17 -20.54 -5.18
N ALA A 125 -29.18 -20.80 -6.05
CA ALA A 125 -28.81 -22.15 -6.45
C ALA A 125 -28.35 -22.98 -5.24
N GLU A 126 -27.42 -22.46 -4.46
CA GLU A 126 -26.88 -23.10 -3.25
C GLU A 126 -27.99 -23.42 -2.24
N TYR A 127 -28.88 -22.47 -1.95
CA TYR A 127 -29.96 -22.65 -0.99
C TYR A 127 -31.01 -23.69 -1.42
N ASN A 128 -31.12 -23.95 -2.72
CA ASN A 128 -32.03 -24.95 -3.29
C ASN A 128 -31.31 -26.24 -3.70
N GLU A 129 -30.01 -26.39 -3.37
CA GLU A 129 -29.20 -27.56 -3.73
C GLU A 129 -29.24 -27.86 -5.24
N LEU A 130 -29.24 -26.82 -6.08
CA LEU A 130 -29.29 -26.97 -7.53
C LEU A 130 -27.90 -27.29 -8.09
N GLU A 131 -27.74 -28.49 -8.68
CA GLU A 131 -26.51 -28.89 -9.36
C GLU A 131 -26.26 -28.12 -10.66
N ASP A 132 -27.32 -27.71 -11.36
CA ASP A 132 -27.25 -26.84 -12.54
C ASP A 132 -28.25 -25.68 -12.41
N SER A 133 -27.71 -24.46 -12.34
CA SER A 133 -28.47 -23.21 -12.25
C SER A 133 -29.42 -22.94 -13.42
N ASN A 134 -29.29 -23.67 -14.54
CA ASN A 134 -30.18 -23.58 -15.68
C ASN A 134 -31.40 -24.49 -15.59
N LEU A 135 -31.46 -25.41 -14.62
CA LEU A 135 -32.51 -26.43 -14.51
C LEU A 135 -33.63 -26.01 -13.53
N ILE A 136 -34.33 -24.91 -13.82
CA ILE A 136 -35.60 -24.56 -13.15
C ILE A 136 -36.78 -24.79 -14.10
N SER A 137 -37.92 -25.23 -13.57
CA SER A 137 -39.11 -25.55 -14.37
C SER A 137 -40.29 -24.70 -13.98
N ALA A 138 -41.01 -24.15 -14.97
CA ALA A 138 -42.23 -23.39 -14.70
C ALA A 138 -43.22 -24.23 -13.88
N GLY A 139 -43.79 -23.62 -12.83
CA GLY A 139 -44.68 -24.26 -11.87
C GLY A 139 -43.98 -24.94 -10.69
N SER A 140 -42.65 -25.10 -10.70
CA SER A 140 -41.93 -25.59 -9.51
C SER A 140 -41.85 -24.51 -8.44
N SER A 141 -41.84 -24.92 -7.16
CA SER A 141 -41.53 -24.01 -6.05
C SER A 141 -40.02 -23.88 -5.90
N LEU A 142 -39.55 -22.64 -5.78
CA LEU A 142 -38.16 -22.29 -5.50
C LEU A 142 -38.11 -21.54 -4.18
N LYS A 143 -37.23 -21.95 -3.27
CA LYS A 143 -37.02 -21.25 -2.00
C LYS A 143 -36.14 -20.04 -2.25
N ILE A 144 -36.68 -18.85 -2.10
CA ILE A 144 -35.90 -17.62 -2.21
C ILE A 144 -35.41 -17.26 -0.81
N PRO A 145 -34.11 -17.38 -0.52
CA PRO A 145 -33.59 -17.08 0.81
C PRO A 145 -33.75 -15.60 1.12
N LYS A 146 -34.09 -15.25 2.36
CA LYS A 146 -33.92 -13.87 2.81
C LYS A 146 -32.43 -13.62 3.06
N THR A 147 -31.92 -12.52 2.56
CA THR A 147 -30.49 -12.18 2.68
C THR A 147 -30.25 -10.91 3.46
N GLU A 148 -29.02 -10.76 3.95
CA GLU A 148 -28.51 -9.57 4.61
C GLU A 148 -27.07 -9.29 4.18
N PRO A 149 -26.55 -8.07 4.38
CA PRO A 149 -25.14 -7.78 4.18
C PRO A 149 -24.25 -8.68 5.04
N ASP A 150 -23.23 -9.27 4.43
CA ASP A 150 -22.20 -10.02 5.15
C ASP A 150 -21.07 -9.08 5.57
N LEU A 151 -21.14 -8.66 6.83
CA LEU A 151 -20.12 -7.85 7.49
C LEU A 151 -19.23 -8.67 8.43
N SER A 152 -19.19 -10.00 8.27
CA SER A 152 -18.41 -10.89 9.15
C SER A 152 -16.93 -10.51 9.21
N SER A 153 -16.31 -10.18 8.08
CA SER A 153 -14.91 -9.74 8.01
C SER A 153 -14.66 -8.46 8.81
N LYS A 154 -15.57 -7.47 8.73
CA LYS A 154 -15.52 -6.25 9.54
C LYS A 154 -15.67 -6.56 11.03
N HIS A 155 -16.63 -7.40 11.40
CA HIS A 155 -16.87 -7.75 12.81
C HIS A 155 -15.66 -8.44 13.41
N HIS A 156 -15.13 -9.46 12.75
CA HIS A 156 -13.92 -10.12 13.22
C HIS A 156 -12.73 -9.14 13.28
N TYR A 157 -12.58 -8.24 12.30
CA TYR A 157 -11.56 -7.19 12.35
C TYR A 157 -11.70 -6.32 13.62
N LYS A 158 -12.92 -5.88 13.98
CA LYS A 158 -13.12 -5.06 15.18
C LYS A 158 -12.99 -5.85 16.49
N GLU A 159 -13.25 -7.16 16.47
CA GLU A 159 -12.98 -8.05 17.61
C GLU A 159 -11.46 -8.21 17.84
N ALA A 160 -10.69 -8.39 16.77
CA ALA A 160 -9.24 -8.50 16.84
C ALA A 160 -8.55 -7.16 17.10
N PHE A 161 -9.08 -6.06 16.55
CA PHE A 161 -8.57 -4.69 16.68
C PHE A 161 -9.63 -3.73 17.22
N PRO A 162 -9.93 -3.76 18.54
CA PRO A 162 -10.92 -2.86 19.13
C PRO A 162 -10.64 -1.38 18.82
N ASN A 163 -9.36 -1.00 18.77
CA ASN A 163 -8.89 0.36 18.50
C ASN A 163 -8.72 0.68 16.99
N GLY A 164 -8.69 -0.35 16.13
CA GLY A 164 -8.56 -0.20 14.68
C GLY A 164 -9.77 0.50 14.06
N LYS A 165 -9.57 1.16 12.91
CA LYS A 165 -10.62 1.94 12.24
C LYS A 165 -11.24 1.15 11.10
N ALA A 166 -12.54 0.90 11.16
CA ALA A 166 -13.30 0.34 10.05
C ALA A 166 -13.99 1.46 9.28
N LEU A 167 -13.62 1.68 8.02
CA LEU A 167 -14.07 2.78 7.17
C LEU A 167 -14.89 2.27 5.99
N LEU A 168 -15.88 3.05 5.57
CA LEU A 168 -16.67 2.81 4.37
C LEU A 168 -15.96 3.46 3.18
N SER A 169 -15.40 2.65 2.28
CA SER A 169 -14.74 3.14 1.06
C SER A 169 -15.75 3.26 -0.07
N ILE A 170 -15.81 4.44 -0.70
CA ILE A 170 -16.81 4.76 -1.71
C ILE A 170 -16.10 4.97 -3.04
N TYR A 171 -16.29 3.99 -3.93
CA TYR A 171 -15.76 4.05 -5.28
C TYR A 171 -16.65 4.88 -6.21
N PHE A 172 -16.03 5.74 -7.02
CA PHE A 172 -16.72 6.39 -8.12
C PHE A 172 -15.77 6.68 -9.29
N ASP A 173 -15.95 5.93 -10.38
CA ASP A 173 -15.31 6.24 -11.65
C ASP A 173 -16.05 7.35 -12.41
N ALA A 174 -15.34 8.43 -12.75
CA ALA A 174 -15.79 9.55 -13.54
C ALA A 174 -15.79 9.33 -15.06
N GLU A 175 -15.44 8.14 -15.55
CA GLU A 175 -15.42 7.83 -16.99
C GLU A 175 -16.78 8.01 -17.70
N GLN A 176 -16.72 8.12 -19.04
CA GLN A 176 -17.92 8.29 -19.87
C GLN A 176 -18.75 7.01 -19.90
N TYR A 177 -20.04 7.14 -19.58
CA TYR A 177 -21.00 6.08 -19.83
C TYR A 177 -21.14 5.81 -21.34
N LYS A 178 -21.65 4.62 -21.69
CA LYS A 178 -21.90 4.21 -23.10
C LYS A 178 -22.81 5.15 -23.89
N ASP A 179 -23.51 6.07 -23.22
CA ASP A 179 -24.36 7.09 -23.81
C ASP A 179 -23.63 8.44 -24.05
N ASN A 180 -22.29 8.45 -23.99
CA ASN A 180 -21.41 9.62 -24.13
C ASN A 180 -21.58 10.71 -23.06
N LYS A 181 -22.29 10.43 -21.96
CA LYS A 181 -22.36 11.36 -20.83
C LYS A 181 -21.23 11.11 -19.84
N ASN A 182 -20.72 12.18 -19.25
CA ASN A 182 -19.67 12.10 -18.24
C ASN A 182 -20.26 12.04 -16.82
N ALA A 183 -19.95 10.98 -16.09
CA ALA A 183 -20.51 10.74 -14.76
C ALA A 183 -20.11 11.81 -13.75
N ALA A 184 -18.86 12.27 -13.75
CA ALA A 184 -18.42 13.33 -12.84
C ALA A 184 -19.13 14.67 -13.10
N ILE A 185 -19.36 15.04 -14.37
CA ILE A 185 -20.11 16.25 -14.71
C ILE A 185 -21.54 16.16 -14.17
N GLU A 186 -22.22 15.02 -14.34
CA GLU A 186 -23.57 14.82 -13.82
C GLU A 186 -23.60 14.90 -12.30
N PHE A 187 -22.69 14.18 -11.63
CA PHE A 187 -22.57 14.16 -10.18
C PHE A 187 -22.36 15.56 -9.63
N LEU A 188 -21.41 16.31 -10.21
CA LEU A 188 -21.07 17.63 -9.74
C LEU A 188 -22.10 18.71 -10.11
N ASN A 189 -22.99 18.44 -11.08
CA ASN A 189 -24.07 19.36 -11.43
C ASN A 189 -25.36 19.13 -10.63
N MET A 190 -25.42 18.11 -9.78
CA MET A 190 -26.52 17.93 -8.83
C MET A 190 -26.60 19.15 -7.90
N ASP A 191 -27.82 19.52 -7.51
CA ASP A 191 -28.01 20.52 -6.46
C ASP A 191 -27.76 19.93 -5.06
N ASN A 192 -27.62 20.80 -4.06
CA ASN A 192 -27.34 20.39 -2.69
C ASN A 192 -28.41 19.42 -2.15
N HIS A 193 -29.69 19.63 -2.49
CA HIS A 193 -30.76 18.75 -2.04
C HIS A 193 -30.63 17.33 -2.61
N SER A 194 -30.22 17.23 -3.87
CA SER A 194 -30.00 15.96 -4.55
C SER A 194 -28.77 15.23 -4.01
N TRP A 195 -27.67 15.94 -3.75
CA TRP A 195 -26.52 15.36 -3.05
C TRP A 195 -26.92 14.82 -1.68
N ASP A 196 -27.65 15.60 -0.89
CA ASP A 196 -28.09 15.20 0.44
C ASP A 196 -28.98 13.94 0.36
N LYS A 197 -29.98 13.95 -0.52
CA LYS A 197 -30.97 12.87 -0.62
C LYS A 197 -30.40 11.56 -1.18
N TYR A 198 -29.62 11.62 -2.26
CA TYR A 198 -29.23 10.43 -3.03
C TYR A 198 -27.85 9.90 -2.67
N ILE A 199 -27.00 10.69 -2.02
CA ILE A 199 -25.59 10.35 -1.78
C ILE A 199 -25.24 10.49 -0.31
N ILE A 200 -25.26 11.71 0.24
CA ILE A 200 -24.73 11.99 1.58
C ILE A 200 -25.58 11.29 2.65
N GLN A 201 -26.90 11.46 2.67
CA GLN A 201 -27.73 10.84 3.70
C GLN A 201 -27.66 9.31 3.66
N PRO A 202 -27.75 8.63 2.49
CA PRO A 202 -27.51 7.19 2.41
C PRO A 202 -26.14 6.75 2.94
N ILE A 203 -25.06 7.50 2.66
CA ILE A 203 -23.73 7.22 3.21
C ILE A 203 -23.76 7.33 4.74
N ILE A 204 -24.33 8.40 5.28
CA ILE A 204 -24.43 8.61 6.73
C ILE A 204 -25.27 7.51 7.41
N ASP A 205 -26.38 7.11 6.78
CA ASP A 205 -27.22 6.01 7.26
C ASP A 205 -26.42 4.71 7.30
N THR A 206 -25.69 4.37 6.23
CA THR A 206 -24.82 3.18 6.19
C THR A 206 -23.70 3.26 7.24
N VAL A 207 -23.03 4.40 7.39
CA VAL A 207 -21.98 4.61 8.40
C VAL A 207 -22.53 4.38 9.81
N ASN A 208 -23.72 4.90 10.12
CA ASN A 208 -24.32 4.78 11.45
C ASN A 208 -24.90 3.39 11.71
N ASN A 209 -25.69 2.86 10.78
CA ASN A 209 -26.37 1.56 10.91
C ASN A 209 -25.38 0.42 11.11
N TYR A 210 -24.24 0.50 10.42
CA TYR A 210 -23.21 -0.53 10.49
C TYR A 210 -22.01 -0.13 11.34
N GLN A 211 -22.04 1.02 12.02
CA GLN A 211 -20.99 1.48 12.93
C GLN A 211 -19.61 1.57 12.27
N PHE A 212 -19.48 2.31 11.17
CA PHE A 212 -18.18 2.68 10.61
C PHE A 212 -17.56 3.86 11.38
N ASP A 213 -16.24 3.92 11.40
CA ASP A 213 -15.43 4.98 12.01
C ASP A 213 -15.30 6.21 11.10
N GLY A 214 -15.70 6.09 9.83
CA GLY A 214 -15.61 7.14 8.83
C GLY A 214 -15.76 6.64 7.40
N VAL A 215 -15.41 7.51 6.45
CA VAL A 215 -15.55 7.32 5.01
C VAL A 215 -14.22 7.55 4.31
N VAL A 216 -13.97 6.75 3.28
CA VAL A 216 -12.91 7.00 2.29
C VAL A 216 -13.55 7.28 0.95
N LEU A 217 -13.16 8.37 0.28
CA LEU A 217 -13.60 8.68 -1.07
C LEU A 217 -12.53 8.26 -2.07
N ASP A 218 -12.86 7.26 -2.87
CA ASP A 218 -12.05 6.76 -3.98
C ASP A 218 -12.71 7.18 -5.29
N PHE A 219 -12.63 8.47 -5.57
CA PHE A 219 -13.24 9.07 -6.75
C PHE A 219 -12.17 9.22 -7.80
N GLU A 220 -12.22 8.38 -8.82
CA GLU A 220 -11.21 8.30 -9.87
C GLU A 220 -11.66 9.04 -11.13
N ALA A 221 -10.68 9.39 -11.95
CA ALA A 221 -10.86 9.98 -13.27
C ALA A 221 -11.47 11.40 -13.38
N PHE A 222 -11.47 12.19 -12.29
CA PHE A 222 -12.03 13.56 -12.31
C PHE A 222 -11.18 14.55 -13.12
N ARG A 223 -11.77 15.16 -14.14
CA ARG A 223 -11.13 16.24 -14.92
C ARG A 223 -11.88 17.56 -14.74
N ASP A 224 -11.16 18.67 -14.63
CA ASP A 224 -11.68 20.03 -14.78
C ASP A 224 -11.58 20.50 -16.24
N SER A 225 -10.67 19.91 -17.04
CA SER A 225 -10.51 20.15 -18.48
C SER A 225 -10.67 18.87 -19.33
N PHE A 226 -11.68 18.86 -20.22
CA PHE A 226 -12.10 17.64 -20.95
C PHE A 226 -11.58 17.52 -22.39
N ASN A 227 -10.88 18.52 -22.93
CA ASN A 227 -10.60 18.58 -24.38
C ASN A 227 -9.11 18.60 -24.78
N THR A 228 -8.16 18.62 -23.85
CA THR A 228 -6.75 18.84 -24.20
C THR A 228 -5.80 17.73 -23.82
N GLY A 229 -6.22 16.69 -23.09
CA GLY A 229 -5.28 15.72 -22.51
C GLY A 229 -4.23 16.35 -21.58
N TYR A 230 -4.36 17.66 -21.29
CA TYR A 230 -3.49 18.57 -20.55
C TYR A 230 -4.34 19.63 -19.85
N TYR A 231 -3.93 20.09 -18.67
CA TYR A 231 -4.61 21.17 -17.94
C TYR A 231 -4.73 22.43 -18.81
N SER A 232 -5.93 22.99 -18.93
CA SER A 232 -6.18 24.20 -19.72
C SER A 232 -7.08 25.17 -18.96
N THR A 233 -6.51 26.32 -18.56
CA THR A 233 -7.24 27.37 -17.83
C THR A 233 -8.40 27.96 -18.63
N SER A 234 -8.32 27.98 -19.96
CA SER A 234 -9.38 28.48 -20.85
C SER A 234 -10.52 27.49 -21.08
N GLN A 235 -10.37 26.24 -20.62
CA GLN A 235 -11.36 25.18 -20.75
C GLN A 235 -11.84 24.63 -19.39
N ARG A 236 -11.61 25.37 -18.30
CA ARG A 236 -12.08 24.98 -16.97
C ARG A 236 -13.59 24.92 -16.93
N THR A 237 -14.11 23.91 -16.26
CA THR A 237 -15.55 23.68 -16.10
C THR A 237 -16.05 24.17 -14.74
N GLY A 238 -15.15 24.48 -13.80
CA GLY A 238 -15.48 24.88 -12.43
C GLY A 238 -15.87 23.68 -11.55
N LEU A 239 -15.54 22.47 -12.00
CA LEU A 239 -15.88 21.22 -11.33
C LEU A 239 -15.06 21.01 -10.07
N LYS A 240 -13.82 21.49 -10.08
CA LYS A 240 -12.88 21.45 -8.95
C LYS A 240 -13.47 22.10 -7.69
N GLU A 241 -14.08 23.29 -7.83
CA GLU A 241 -14.72 24.01 -6.71
C GLU A 241 -16.01 23.32 -6.21
N LYS A 242 -16.76 22.68 -7.12
CA LYS A 242 -17.95 21.91 -6.75
C LYS A 242 -17.59 20.66 -5.98
N TYR A 243 -16.50 19.98 -6.34
CA TYR A 243 -16.03 18.81 -5.60
C TYR A 243 -15.62 19.18 -4.17
N ASN A 244 -14.89 20.29 -3.99
CA ASN A 244 -14.57 20.81 -2.66
C ASN A 244 -15.84 21.08 -1.83
N SER A 245 -16.87 21.65 -2.46
CA SER A 245 -18.16 21.92 -1.81
C SER A 245 -18.86 20.63 -1.37
N PHE A 246 -18.84 19.59 -2.21
CA PHE A 246 -19.36 18.27 -1.87
C PHE A 246 -18.59 17.63 -0.71
N ILE A 247 -17.26 17.57 -0.77
CA ILE A 247 -16.41 16.98 0.29
C ILE A 247 -16.67 17.71 1.62
N LYS A 248 -16.72 19.05 1.59
CA LYS A 248 -17.00 19.85 2.78
C LYS A 248 -18.36 19.50 3.39
N ARG A 249 -19.39 19.37 2.55
CA ARG A 249 -20.73 19.01 2.97
C ARG A 249 -20.80 17.60 3.56
N LEU A 250 -20.08 16.65 2.96
CA LEU A 250 -19.94 15.30 3.51
C LEU A 250 -19.20 15.31 4.86
N LYS A 251 -18.09 16.04 4.99
CA LYS A 251 -17.36 16.17 6.26
C LYS A 251 -18.25 16.74 7.37
N ASP A 252 -18.99 17.80 7.06
CA ASP A 252 -19.90 18.43 8.02
C ASP A 252 -21.01 17.45 8.46
N ALA A 253 -21.51 16.60 7.55
CA ALA A 253 -22.48 15.56 7.86
C ALA A 253 -21.90 14.40 8.69
N LEU A 254 -20.62 14.05 8.46
CA LEU A 254 -19.88 13.01 9.19
C LEU A 254 -19.53 13.39 10.64
N LYS A 255 -19.54 14.69 10.96
CA LYS A 255 -19.22 15.22 12.30
C LYS A 255 -17.80 14.81 12.76
N ASP A 256 -17.72 14.01 13.82
CA ASP A 256 -16.49 13.53 14.44
C ASP A 256 -15.89 12.30 13.73
N LYS A 257 -16.59 11.73 12.75
CA LYS A 257 -16.11 10.60 11.95
C LYS A 257 -15.03 11.03 10.97
N LEU A 258 -14.17 10.07 10.63
CA LEU A 258 -13.07 10.27 9.69
C LEU A 258 -13.60 10.48 8.27
N LEU A 259 -12.93 11.36 7.53
CA LEU A 259 -13.03 11.52 6.10
C LEU A 259 -11.62 11.44 5.52
N ILE A 260 -11.39 10.44 4.68
CA ILE A 260 -10.15 10.29 3.93
C ILE A 260 -10.46 10.45 2.44
N VAL A 261 -9.61 11.16 1.71
CA VAL A 261 -9.77 11.35 0.27
C VAL A 261 -8.58 10.77 -0.45
N ILE A 262 -8.83 9.88 -1.40
CA ILE A 262 -7.81 9.29 -2.24
C ILE A 262 -7.54 10.25 -3.41
N VAL A 263 -6.26 10.51 -3.71
CA VAL A 263 -5.84 11.42 -4.78
C VAL A 263 -4.79 10.78 -5.68
N HIS A 264 -4.79 11.16 -6.96
CA HIS A 264 -3.76 10.75 -7.90
C HIS A 264 -2.48 11.59 -7.75
N PRO A 265 -1.32 11.04 -8.16
CA PRO A 265 -0.07 11.81 -8.30
C PRO A 265 -0.21 13.02 -9.23
N THR A 266 0.36 14.15 -8.81
CA THR A 266 0.25 15.45 -9.50
C THR A 266 1.38 15.74 -10.48
N ASN A 267 2.39 14.88 -10.52
CA ASN A 267 3.59 15.03 -11.34
C ASN A 267 3.40 14.62 -12.81
N VAL A 268 2.16 14.32 -13.22
CA VAL A 268 1.79 13.94 -14.59
C VAL A 268 1.16 15.14 -15.29
N GLY A 269 1.77 15.61 -16.38
CA GLY A 269 1.14 16.64 -17.22
C GLY A 269 -0.17 16.12 -17.82
N GLY A 270 -1.31 16.71 -17.45
CA GLY A 270 -2.61 16.42 -18.08
C GLY A 270 -3.43 15.26 -17.54
N TYR A 271 -2.98 14.70 -16.43
CA TYR A 271 -3.76 13.75 -15.66
C TYR A 271 -4.70 14.47 -14.69
N PHE A 272 -5.81 13.81 -14.39
CA PHE A 272 -6.99 14.24 -13.63
C PHE A 272 -6.81 15.53 -12.80
N ASP A 273 -7.08 16.67 -13.44
CA ASP A 273 -6.93 18.01 -12.89
C ASP A 273 -8.14 18.47 -12.05
N GLY A 274 -9.09 17.56 -11.81
CA GLY A 274 -10.31 17.81 -11.05
C GLY A 274 -10.11 17.91 -9.54
N TYR A 275 -8.95 17.55 -9.01
CA TYR A 275 -8.67 17.57 -7.57
C TYR A 275 -8.05 18.89 -7.12
N ASP A 276 -8.62 19.50 -6.09
CA ASP A 276 -8.00 20.60 -5.34
C ASP A 276 -7.31 20.09 -4.09
N ILE A 277 -6.16 19.43 -4.29
CA ILE A 277 -5.45 18.74 -3.20
C ILE A 277 -5.22 19.66 -1.99
N ALA A 278 -4.88 20.94 -2.20
CA ALA A 278 -4.69 21.89 -1.11
C ALA A 278 -5.98 22.18 -0.32
N GLN A 279 -7.14 22.22 -0.98
CA GLN A 279 -8.43 22.37 -0.29
C GLN A 279 -8.91 21.06 0.31
N ILE A 280 -8.70 19.94 -0.38
CA ILE A 280 -9.00 18.59 0.12
C ILE A 280 -8.28 18.38 1.44
N GLU A 281 -6.98 18.67 1.51
CA GLU A 281 -6.15 18.51 2.72
C GLU A 281 -6.71 19.31 3.91
N LYS A 282 -7.27 20.49 3.66
CA LYS A 282 -7.90 21.33 4.70
C LYS A 282 -9.27 20.82 5.17
N ILE A 283 -9.94 20.01 4.36
CA ILE A 283 -11.30 19.51 4.63
C ILE A 283 -11.27 18.09 5.21
N SER A 284 -10.47 17.20 4.62
CA SER A 284 -10.33 15.80 5.03
C SER A 284 -9.39 15.65 6.22
N ASP A 285 -9.52 14.56 6.98
CA ASP A 285 -8.56 14.24 8.04
C ASP A 285 -7.24 13.71 7.47
N TYR A 286 -7.32 12.94 6.36
CA TYR A 286 -6.15 12.44 5.64
C TYR A 286 -6.38 12.41 4.13
N ILE A 287 -5.27 12.44 3.40
CA ILE A 287 -5.19 12.13 1.98
C ILE A 287 -4.41 10.83 1.80
N ILE A 288 -4.90 9.94 0.94
CA ILE A 288 -4.12 8.80 0.45
C ILE A 288 -3.60 9.13 -0.96
N LEU A 289 -2.28 9.17 -1.13
CA LEU A 289 -1.65 9.33 -2.44
C LEU A 289 -1.57 7.96 -3.14
N MET A 290 -2.25 7.78 -4.27
CA MET A 290 -2.16 6.55 -5.08
C MET A 290 -0.86 6.49 -5.89
N ALA A 291 0.27 6.31 -5.21
CA ALA A 291 1.56 6.15 -5.85
C ALA A 291 1.79 4.67 -6.22
N TYR A 292 1.02 4.12 -7.16
CA TYR A 292 1.18 2.76 -7.71
C TYR A 292 0.68 2.66 -9.16
N ASP A 293 0.65 1.44 -9.73
CA ASP A 293 0.40 1.18 -11.17
C ASP A 293 1.38 1.93 -12.09
N TYR A 294 2.65 1.81 -11.75
CA TYR A 294 3.80 2.58 -12.25
C TYR A 294 4.13 2.44 -13.76
N GLN A 295 3.42 1.58 -14.48
CA GLN A 295 3.83 1.11 -15.79
C GLN A 295 3.14 1.88 -16.91
N TYR A 296 3.91 2.72 -17.60
CA TYR A 296 3.48 3.29 -18.87
C TYR A 296 3.71 2.28 -19.98
N VAL A 297 2.65 2.02 -20.76
CA VAL A 297 2.70 1.13 -21.90
C VAL A 297 2.58 1.90 -23.20
N GLN A 298 3.41 1.56 -24.18
CA GLN A 298 3.16 1.97 -25.55
C GLN A 298 2.28 0.93 -26.23
N LYS A 299 1.27 1.36 -26.96
CA LYS A 299 0.40 0.48 -27.74
C LYS A 299 0.67 0.67 -29.23
N TYR A 300 0.44 -0.39 -30.01
CA TYR A 300 0.36 -0.25 -31.45
C TYR A 300 -0.85 0.62 -31.83
N THR A 301 -0.68 1.51 -32.80
CA THR A 301 -1.75 2.38 -33.27
C THR A 301 -2.13 2.08 -34.72
N ASP A 302 -3.35 2.45 -35.10
CA ASP A 302 -3.86 2.29 -36.46
C ASP A 302 -3.06 3.10 -37.49
N SER A 303 -2.36 4.15 -37.02
CA SER A 303 -1.48 4.99 -37.84
C SER A 303 -0.12 4.35 -38.12
N GLU A 304 0.28 3.36 -37.32
CA GLU A 304 1.49 2.60 -37.58
C GLU A 304 1.21 1.58 -38.70
N ASN A 305 2.16 1.39 -39.63
CA ASN A 305 2.05 0.39 -40.69
C ASN A 305 2.26 -1.04 -40.12
N VAL A 306 1.34 -1.46 -39.25
CA VAL A 306 1.35 -2.73 -38.52
C VAL A 306 0.05 -3.51 -38.78
N PRO A 307 0.09 -4.85 -38.71
CA PRO A 307 -1.09 -5.70 -38.90
C PRO A 307 -2.27 -5.30 -38.01
N ALA A 308 -3.49 -5.28 -38.57
CA ALA A 308 -4.70 -4.86 -37.86
C ALA A 308 -4.97 -5.64 -36.56
N GLY A 309 -4.64 -6.94 -36.54
CA GLY A 309 -4.76 -7.76 -35.32
C GLY A 309 -3.79 -7.38 -34.18
N LEU A 310 -2.90 -6.42 -34.39
CA LEU A 310 -2.00 -5.88 -33.36
C LEU A 310 -2.44 -4.50 -32.86
N HIS A 311 -3.35 -3.80 -33.54
CA HIS A 311 -3.84 -2.49 -33.12
C HIS A 311 -4.36 -2.53 -31.67
N GLY A 312 -3.93 -1.57 -30.85
CA GLY A 312 -4.27 -1.48 -29.43
C GLY A 312 -3.48 -2.42 -28.50
N LYS A 313 -2.73 -3.40 -29.01
CA LYS A 313 -1.89 -4.27 -28.17
C LYS A 313 -0.66 -3.51 -27.65
N VAL A 314 -0.23 -3.83 -26.44
CA VAL A 314 0.95 -3.23 -25.81
C VAL A 314 2.21 -3.69 -26.55
N LYS A 315 2.96 -2.77 -27.14
CA LYS A 315 4.23 -3.07 -27.86
C LYS A 315 5.44 -3.04 -26.95
N THR A 316 5.47 -2.15 -25.95
CA THR A 316 6.53 -2.07 -24.94
C THR A 316 5.95 -1.71 -23.57
N ILE A 317 6.55 -2.29 -22.54
CA ILE A 317 6.29 -1.97 -21.12
C ILE A 317 7.39 -1.10 -20.51
N GLU A 318 8.53 -1.00 -21.20
CA GLU A 318 9.56 0.01 -20.99
C GLU A 318 9.33 1.11 -22.02
N SER A 319 8.87 2.29 -21.63
CA SER A 319 8.63 3.38 -22.56
C SER A 319 9.66 4.49 -22.41
N SER A 320 10.54 4.62 -23.40
CA SER A 320 11.21 5.90 -23.67
C SER A 320 10.39 6.68 -24.72
N TYR A 321 10.31 8.00 -24.56
CA TYR A 321 9.71 8.90 -25.55
C TYR A 321 10.85 9.66 -26.26
N ASN A 322 10.93 9.57 -27.59
CA ASN A 322 11.86 10.34 -28.45
C ASN A 322 13.36 10.30 -28.07
N ASN A 323 13.92 9.14 -27.68
CA ASN A 323 15.35 9.00 -27.34
C ASN A 323 15.85 10.00 -26.27
N GLN A 324 14.95 10.60 -25.49
CA GLN A 324 15.27 11.37 -24.30
C GLN A 324 14.97 10.47 -23.09
N PRO A 325 15.94 10.20 -22.20
CA PRO A 325 15.60 9.69 -20.88
C PRO A 325 14.81 10.81 -20.19
N TYR A 326 13.63 10.50 -19.67
CA TYR A 326 12.73 11.37 -18.89
C TYR A 326 11.83 12.33 -19.69
N VAL A 327 10.53 11.97 -19.79
CA VAL A 327 9.38 12.78 -19.30
C VAL A 327 8.18 11.84 -19.11
N GLN A 328 8.00 11.23 -17.93
CA GLN A 328 6.68 10.97 -17.29
C GLN A 328 6.87 10.30 -15.91
N PRO A 329 6.01 10.60 -14.93
CA PRO A 329 6.29 10.60 -13.47
C PRO A 329 6.19 9.29 -12.69
N PHE A 330 5.73 8.22 -13.32
CA PHE A 330 5.28 7.04 -12.57
C PHE A 330 6.41 6.17 -12.04
N TRP A 331 7.66 6.51 -12.31
CA TRP A 331 8.82 5.68 -11.94
C TRP A 331 9.45 6.06 -10.60
N LYS A 332 9.01 7.14 -9.95
CA LYS A 332 9.57 7.57 -8.65
C LYS A 332 8.44 7.87 -7.68
N VAL A 333 8.10 6.89 -6.85
CA VAL A 333 7.17 7.05 -5.70
C VAL A 333 7.54 8.30 -4.89
N GLU A 334 8.82 8.49 -4.67
CA GLU A 334 9.36 9.66 -3.97
C GLU A 334 9.10 10.98 -4.70
N GLU A 335 9.21 11.04 -6.02
CA GLU A 335 8.93 12.25 -6.79
C GLU A 335 7.44 12.63 -6.70
N ALA A 336 6.53 11.64 -6.75
CA ALA A 336 5.11 11.88 -6.55
C ALA A 336 4.84 12.47 -5.16
N VAL A 337 5.53 11.98 -4.12
CA VAL A 337 5.47 12.55 -2.77
C VAL A 337 6.02 13.98 -2.75
N VAL A 338 7.23 14.22 -3.26
CA VAL A 338 7.84 15.56 -3.30
C VAL A 338 6.92 16.57 -3.98
N LYS A 339 6.30 16.18 -5.10
CA LYS A 339 5.37 17.02 -5.87
C LYS A 339 4.04 17.24 -5.16
N LEU A 340 3.56 16.28 -4.38
CA LEU A 340 2.42 16.46 -3.50
C LEU A 340 2.75 17.46 -2.36
N LEU A 341 3.94 17.36 -1.78
CA LEU A 341 4.40 18.23 -0.69
C LEU A 341 4.67 19.68 -1.11
N GLU A 342 4.79 19.96 -2.41
CA GLU A 342 4.74 21.33 -2.95
C GLU A 342 3.34 21.96 -2.81
N ILE A 343 2.29 21.16 -2.57
CA ILE A 343 0.88 21.56 -2.57
C ILE A 343 0.25 21.49 -1.17
N VAL A 344 0.53 20.43 -0.41
CA VAL A 344 -0.05 20.23 0.94
C VAL A 344 0.70 21.04 2.00
N GLU A 345 -0.02 21.52 3.03
CA GLU A 345 0.60 22.29 4.12
C GLU A 345 1.16 21.37 5.23
N ASN A 346 0.48 20.26 5.54
CA ASN A 346 0.90 19.33 6.59
C ASN A 346 1.21 17.92 6.02
N PRO A 347 2.49 17.51 5.98
CA PRO A 347 2.87 16.15 5.55
C PRO A 347 2.22 15.04 6.41
N GLN A 348 1.92 15.30 7.69
CA GLN A 348 1.23 14.35 8.58
C GLN A 348 -0.26 14.15 8.25
N ASN A 349 -0.80 14.86 7.25
CA ASN A 349 -2.13 14.58 6.69
C ASN A 349 -2.03 13.64 5.48
N VAL A 350 -0.84 13.18 5.09
CA VAL A 350 -0.62 12.36 3.89
C VAL A 350 -0.24 10.93 4.26
N LEU A 351 -0.90 9.99 3.60
CA LEU A 351 -0.67 8.57 3.64
C LEU A 351 -0.17 8.10 2.28
N LEU A 352 0.95 7.38 2.24
CA LEU A 352 1.53 6.88 0.99
C LEU A 352 0.84 5.59 0.56
N GLY A 353 0.05 5.60 -0.51
CA GLY A 353 -0.51 4.39 -1.11
C GLY A 353 0.44 3.69 -2.06
N VAL A 354 0.61 2.38 -1.86
CA VAL A 354 1.40 1.47 -2.70
C VAL A 354 0.57 0.23 -3.03
N SER A 355 0.87 -0.47 -4.13
CA SER A 355 0.16 -1.71 -4.47
C SER A 355 1.06 -2.94 -4.30
N ILE A 356 0.60 -3.91 -3.54
CA ILE A 356 1.21 -5.25 -3.40
C ILE A 356 0.65 -6.26 -4.40
N VAL A 357 -0.23 -5.83 -5.32
CA VAL A 357 -0.71 -6.70 -6.40
C VAL A 357 0.40 -6.83 -7.43
N GLY A 358 0.87 -8.06 -7.62
CA GLY A 358 1.86 -8.35 -8.66
C GLY A 358 1.29 -8.19 -10.07
N MET A 359 2.16 -7.77 -10.99
CA MET A 359 1.85 -7.60 -12.41
C MET A 359 2.59 -8.67 -13.22
N GLU A 360 1.87 -9.39 -14.08
CA GLU A 360 2.41 -10.41 -14.98
C GLU A 360 2.24 -9.94 -16.43
N TRP A 361 3.36 -9.62 -17.09
CA TRP A 361 3.39 -9.28 -18.51
C TRP A 361 3.80 -10.48 -19.34
N VAL A 362 2.87 -11.04 -20.09
CA VAL A 362 3.13 -12.16 -20.98
C VAL A 362 3.50 -11.63 -22.36
N LYS A 363 4.73 -11.88 -22.79
CA LYS A 363 5.25 -11.43 -24.08
C LYS A 363 5.02 -12.49 -25.16
N TYR A 364 4.43 -12.04 -26.25
CA TYR A 364 4.16 -12.84 -27.43
C TYR A 364 4.91 -12.31 -28.64
N LYS A 365 5.22 -13.22 -29.56
CA LYS A 365 5.77 -12.92 -30.88
C LYS A 365 4.79 -13.36 -31.96
N ARG A 366 4.44 -12.44 -32.86
CA ARG A 366 3.62 -12.70 -34.04
C ARG A 366 4.44 -12.49 -35.30
N ASN A 367 4.50 -13.49 -36.18
CA ASN A 367 5.10 -13.35 -37.50
C ASN A 367 4.00 -13.00 -38.52
N VAL A 368 4.15 -11.87 -39.22
CA VAL A 368 3.26 -11.49 -40.33
C VAL A 368 4.11 -11.14 -41.54
N GLY A 369 3.96 -11.93 -42.61
CA GLY A 369 4.70 -11.71 -43.86
C GLY A 369 6.21 -11.79 -43.71
N GLY A 370 6.72 -12.66 -42.81
CA GLY A 370 8.15 -12.81 -42.54
C GLY A 370 8.74 -11.79 -41.56
N LYS A 371 7.94 -10.83 -41.07
CA LYS A 371 8.35 -9.86 -40.04
C LYS A 371 7.80 -10.25 -38.68
N ASP A 372 8.67 -10.23 -37.66
CA ASP A 372 8.31 -10.48 -36.27
C ASP A 372 7.83 -9.18 -35.60
N TYR A 373 6.71 -9.28 -34.89
CA TYR A 373 6.14 -8.24 -34.04
C TYR A 373 6.02 -8.78 -32.62
N PHE A 374 6.38 -7.97 -31.62
CA PHE A 374 6.25 -8.33 -30.22
C PHE A 374 5.12 -7.55 -29.58
N TYR A 375 4.38 -8.20 -28.69
CA TYR A 375 3.38 -7.53 -27.88
C TYR A 375 3.26 -8.19 -26.51
N TYR A 376 2.67 -7.47 -25.57
CA TYR A 376 2.48 -7.89 -24.19
C TYR A 376 1.00 -7.94 -23.84
N GLU A 377 0.64 -8.85 -22.95
CA GLU A 377 -0.67 -8.91 -22.28
C GLU A 377 -0.47 -8.89 -20.76
N LEU A 378 -1.28 -8.09 -20.06
CA LEU A 378 -1.21 -7.93 -18.62
C LEU A 378 -2.17 -8.91 -17.93
N ASN A 379 -1.65 -9.67 -16.99
CA ASN A 379 -2.39 -10.43 -16.01
C ASN A 379 -2.03 -9.93 -14.59
N ARG A 380 -2.91 -10.17 -13.62
CA ARG A 380 -2.68 -9.86 -12.20
C ARG A 380 -2.83 -11.14 -11.35
N PRO A 381 -1.80 -12.01 -11.32
CA PRO A 381 -1.87 -13.26 -10.55
C PRO A 381 -1.70 -12.99 -9.05
N GLU A 382 -1.94 -14.02 -8.24
CA GLU A 382 -1.57 -13.99 -6.82
C GLU A 382 -0.07 -13.82 -6.65
N LEU A 383 0.33 -13.01 -5.67
CA LEU A 383 1.75 -12.70 -5.45
C LEU A 383 2.57 -13.95 -5.11
N SER A 384 2.00 -14.90 -4.37
CA SER A 384 2.62 -16.19 -4.08
C SER A 384 3.02 -16.97 -5.34
N SER A 385 2.22 -16.86 -6.41
CA SER A 385 2.52 -17.51 -7.70
C SER A 385 3.74 -16.88 -8.38
N ILE A 386 3.93 -15.57 -8.21
CA ILE A 386 5.10 -14.85 -8.73
C ILE A 386 6.36 -15.22 -7.93
N GLU A 387 6.24 -15.32 -6.61
CA GLU A 387 7.34 -15.71 -5.72
C GLU A 387 7.84 -17.12 -6.01
N MET A 388 6.94 -18.05 -6.33
CA MET A 388 7.27 -19.42 -6.74
C MET A 388 7.84 -19.52 -8.17
N ALA A 389 7.70 -18.48 -9.00
CA ALA A 389 8.19 -18.52 -10.38
C ALA A 389 9.73 -18.63 -10.42
N GLY A 390 10.20 -19.60 -11.20
CA GLY A 390 11.61 -19.99 -11.31
C GLY A 390 12.47 -18.98 -12.09
N SER A 391 12.79 -17.84 -11.45
CA SER A 391 13.78 -16.87 -11.90
C SER A 391 14.30 -16.04 -10.73
N LYS A 392 15.46 -15.41 -10.92
CA LYS A 392 16.08 -14.53 -9.91
C LYS A 392 15.29 -13.23 -9.80
N GLU A 393 15.11 -12.76 -8.57
CA GLU A 393 14.59 -11.41 -8.29
C GLU A 393 15.66 -10.36 -8.64
N GLU A 394 15.27 -9.37 -9.43
CA GLU A 394 16.07 -8.21 -9.80
C GLU A 394 15.46 -6.97 -9.13
N PHE A 395 16.26 -6.25 -8.36
CA PHE A 395 15.83 -5.00 -7.75
C PHE A 395 15.80 -3.87 -8.79
N LEU A 396 14.70 -3.11 -8.82
CA LEU A 396 14.54 -1.90 -9.60
C LEU A 396 14.53 -0.72 -8.64
N ASP A 397 15.53 0.16 -8.75
CA ASP A 397 15.71 1.34 -7.89
C ASP A 397 14.62 2.40 -8.12
N GLU A 398 14.12 2.53 -9.34
CA GLU A 398 13.04 3.44 -9.73
C GLU A 398 11.99 2.60 -10.48
N PRO A 399 10.93 2.06 -9.83
CA PRO A 399 10.18 2.62 -8.69
C PRO A 399 10.36 1.98 -7.29
N VAL A 400 11.55 1.46 -6.96
CA VAL A 400 11.80 0.67 -5.73
C VAL A 400 10.88 -0.55 -5.69
N ILE A 401 11.01 -1.48 -6.64
CA ILE A 401 10.24 -2.75 -6.68
C ILE A 401 11.15 -3.90 -7.12
N TYR A 402 10.61 -5.10 -7.25
CA TYR A 402 11.34 -6.24 -7.82
C TYR A 402 10.74 -6.71 -9.14
N ARG A 403 11.61 -7.21 -10.00
CA ARG A 403 11.30 -7.84 -11.28
C ARG A 403 11.76 -9.29 -11.32
N LYS A 404 11.01 -10.15 -12.02
CA LYS A 404 11.48 -11.47 -12.48
C LYS A 404 11.18 -11.65 -13.97
N ILE A 405 12.15 -12.12 -14.74
CA ILE A 405 11.94 -12.50 -16.14
C ILE A 405 12.07 -14.02 -16.28
N VAL A 406 11.00 -14.67 -16.74
CA VAL A 406 10.93 -16.13 -16.94
C VAL A 406 10.84 -16.41 -18.44
N PRO A 407 11.94 -16.86 -19.09
CA PRO A 407 11.91 -17.20 -20.51
C PRO A 407 11.00 -18.40 -20.78
N SER A 408 10.44 -18.50 -21.99
CA SER A 408 9.43 -19.51 -22.34
C SER A 408 9.83 -20.96 -22.07
N ASN A 409 11.13 -21.27 -22.13
CA ASN A 409 11.68 -22.59 -21.82
C ASN A 409 11.75 -22.92 -20.32
N LYS A 410 11.60 -21.92 -19.43
CA LYS A 410 11.56 -22.08 -17.97
C LYS A 410 10.15 -21.97 -17.37
N ILE A 411 9.16 -21.58 -18.16
CA ILE A 411 7.75 -21.57 -17.72
C ILE A 411 7.28 -23.01 -17.45
N SER A 412 6.49 -23.23 -16.40
CA SER A 412 5.92 -24.55 -16.08
C SER A 412 5.04 -25.07 -17.23
N ASN A 413 4.89 -26.39 -17.33
CA ASN A 413 4.10 -26.99 -18.40
C ASN A 413 2.62 -26.65 -18.27
N GLU A 414 2.11 -26.55 -17.05
CA GLU A 414 0.73 -26.19 -16.73
C GLU A 414 0.43 -24.76 -17.19
N LYS A 415 1.22 -23.78 -16.71
CA LYS A 415 1.07 -22.38 -17.10
C LYS A 415 1.29 -22.17 -18.60
N ARG A 416 2.22 -22.90 -19.22
CA ARG A 416 2.43 -22.82 -20.68
C ARG A 416 1.18 -23.25 -21.45
N LYS A 417 0.46 -24.29 -21.02
CA LYS A 417 -0.78 -24.73 -21.67
C LYS A 417 -1.87 -23.65 -21.63
N GLU A 418 -1.95 -22.89 -20.54
CA GLU A 418 -2.90 -21.78 -20.38
C GLU A 418 -2.57 -20.58 -21.29
N LEU A 419 -1.29 -20.37 -21.60
CA LEU A 419 -0.80 -19.20 -22.33
C LEU A 419 -0.62 -19.41 -23.84
N ILE A 420 -0.66 -20.65 -24.33
CA ILE A 420 -0.57 -20.96 -25.77
C ILE A 420 -1.83 -20.46 -26.47
N LYS A 421 -1.66 -19.86 -27.66
CA LYS A 421 -2.75 -19.33 -28.48
C LYS A 421 -2.93 -20.13 -29.75
N ASP A 422 -4.18 -20.39 -30.11
CA ASP A 422 -4.55 -21.09 -31.34
C ASP A 422 -4.29 -20.26 -32.62
N ASN A 423 -4.03 -18.97 -32.46
CA ASN A 423 -3.79 -18.04 -33.57
C ASN A 423 -2.34 -18.06 -34.10
N GLY A 424 -1.48 -18.94 -33.57
CA GLY A 424 -0.09 -19.09 -33.98
C GLY A 424 0.90 -18.11 -33.34
N ASP A 425 0.46 -17.28 -32.39
CA ASP A 425 1.37 -16.42 -31.62
C ASP A 425 2.28 -17.26 -30.72
N VAL A 426 3.57 -16.93 -30.72
CA VAL A 426 4.59 -17.68 -29.97
C VAL A 426 4.85 -17.01 -28.63
N LEU A 427 4.72 -17.77 -27.54
CA LEU A 427 5.09 -17.32 -26.19
C LEU A 427 6.61 -17.12 -26.08
N VAL A 428 7.04 -15.93 -25.64
CA VAL A 428 8.46 -15.55 -25.56
C VAL A 428 8.98 -15.64 -24.13
N GLU A 429 8.36 -14.90 -23.22
CA GLU A 429 8.73 -14.81 -21.80
C GLU A 429 7.57 -14.25 -20.99
N ILE A 430 7.67 -14.37 -19.67
CA ILE A 430 6.83 -13.68 -18.71
C ILE A 430 7.70 -12.74 -17.88
N GLU A 431 7.28 -11.49 -17.77
CA GLU A 431 7.94 -10.50 -16.92
C GLU A 431 7.01 -10.12 -15.76
N TYR A 432 7.48 -10.38 -14.54
CA TYR A 432 6.77 -10.09 -13.31
C TYR A 432 7.31 -8.84 -12.64
N HIS A 433 6.44 -7.94 -12.18
CA HIS A 433 6.79 -6.76 -11.39
C HIS A 433 5.97 -6.77 -10.10
N PHE A 434 6.60 -6.64 -8.94
CA PHE A 434 5.93 -6.84 -7.66
C PHE A 434 6.67 -6.19 -6.48
N GLU A 435 5.95 -6.02 -5.37
CA GLU A 435 6.50 -5.59 -4.10
C GLU A 435 7.03 -6.79 -3.29
N THR A 436 8.10 -6.56 -2.53
CA THR A 436 8.63 -7.48 -1.53
C THR A 436 8.69 -6.77 -0.16
N PRO A 437 8.94 -7.49 0.95
CA PRO A 437 9.23 -6.83 2.23
C PRO A 437 10.36 -5.80 2.13
N GLU A 438 11.36 -6.04 1.31
CA GLU A 438 12.49 -5.12 1.14
C GLU A 438 12.06 -3.82 0.46
N SER A 439 11.29 -3.90 -0.64
CA SER A 439 10.83 -2.70 -1.33
C SER A 439 9.85 -1.87 -0.51
N LEU A 440 8.96 -2.51 0.25
CA LEU A 440 8.02 -1.84 1.15
C LEU A 440 8.75 -1.17 2.33
N TYR A 441 9.74 -1.85 2.89
CA TYR A 441 10.61 -1.30 3.93
C TYR A 441 11.32 -0.03 3.43
N LEU A 442 11.89 -0.05 2.22
CA LEU A 442 12.56 1.11 1.65
C LEU A 442 11.59 2.28 1.44
N LYS A 443 10.37 2.02 0.94
CA LYS A 443 9.36 3.08 0.83
C LYS A 443 8.98 3.66 2.18
N TYR A 444 8.83 2.83 3.21
CA TYR A 444 8.51 3.34 4.53
C TYR A 444 9.64 4.20 5.12
N TYR A 445 10.87 3.70 5.17
CA TYR A 445 11.97 4.44 5.82
C TYR A 445 12.53 5.59 4.96
N ASN A 446 12.64 5.41 3.65
CA ASN A 446 13.24 6.43 2.77
C ASN A 446 12.22 7.45 2.29
N ILE A 447 10.91 7.15 2.35
CA ILE A 447 9.86 8.08 1.90
C ILE A 447 8.98 8.49 3.07
N VAL A 448 8.24 7.56 3.68
CA VAL A 448 7.26 7.91 4.73
C VAL A 448 7.94 8.60 5.91
N LYS A 449 9.01 8.02 6.47
CA LYS A 449 9.74 8.63 7.59
C LYS A 449 10.50 9.89 7.17
N ASN A 450 11.21 9.84 6.04
CA ASN A 450 12.04 10.93 5.54
C ASN A 450 11.24 12.22 5.30
N TYR A 451 10.04 12.09 4.72
CA TYR A 451 9.15 13.21 4.44
C TYR A 451 8.12 13.47 5.53
N ASN A 452 8.22 12.76 6.67
CA ASN A 452 7.32 12.90 7.80
C ASN A 452 5.83 12.76 7.40
N LEU A 453 5.54 11.73 6.59
CA LEU A 453 4.16 11.33 6.25
C LEU A 453 3.54 10.55 7.44
N SER A 454 2.22 10.42 7.50
CA SER A 454 1.56 9.69 8.61
C SER A 454 1.74 8.18 8.50
N GLY A 455 1.93 7.63 7.30
CA GLY A 455 2.13 6.19 7.15
C GLY A 455 2.04 5.66 5.72
N LEU A 456 2.01 4.34 5.62
CA LEU A 456 1.99 3.58 4.37
C LEU A 456 0.66 2.81 4.23
N THR A 457 0.02 2.90 3.07
CA THR A 457 -1.21 2.19 2.69
C THR A 457 -0.95 1.18 1.61
N VAL A 458 -1.53 -0.02 1.70
CA VAL A 458 -1.28 -1.10 0.74
C VAL A 458 -2.55 -1.51 0.00
N TRP A 459 -2.47 -1.59 -1.32
CA TRP A 459 -3.51 -2.07 -2.21
C TRP A 459 -3.09 -3.43 -2.82
N ARG A 460 -3.73 -4.55 -2.50
CA ARG A 460 -4.85 -4.73 -1.61
C ARG A 460 -4.67 -5.99 -0.80
N LEU A 461 -5.43 -6.08 0.28
CA LEU A 461 -5.47 -7.26 1.09
C LEU A 461 -6.02 -8.47 0.32
N GLY A 462 -5.59 -9.69 0.70
CA GLY A 462 -5.93 -10.93 0.02
C GLY A 462 -5.15 -11.17 -1.27
N LYS A 463 -4.29 -10.22 -1.67
CA LYS A 463 -3.41 -10.33 -2.85
C LYS A 463 -1.92 -10.34 -2.53
N GLY A 464 -1.55 -10.03 -1.28
CA GLY A 464 -0.18 -10.21 -0.79
C GLY A 464 0.12 -11.68 -0.44
N SER A 465 1.39 -12.06 -0.51
CA SER A 465 1.88 -13.36 -0.07
C SER A 465 2.15 -13.39 1.44
N SER A 466 2.24 -14.59 2.04
CA SER A 466 2.67 -14.74 3.43
C SER A 466 4.02 -14.05 3.69
N ARG A 467 4.98 -14.15 2.73
CA ARG A 467 6.27 -13.45 2.81
C ARG A 467 6.11 -11.93 2.94
N VAL A 468 5.27 -11.32 2.11
CA VAL A 468 5.01 -9.87 2.17
C VAL A 468 4.31 -9.47 3.46
N TRP A 469 3.31 -10.24 3.89
CA TRP A 469 2.58 -9.95 5.12
C TRP A 469 3.46 -10.09 6.37
N GLU A 470 4.15 -11.21 6.54
CA GLU A 470 5.11 -11.40 7.65
C GLU A 470 6.18 -10.32 7.64
N GLY A 471 6.67 -9.96 6.46
CA GLY A 471 7.64 -8.88 6.26
C GLY A 471 7.12 -7.55 6.76
N LEU A 472 5.91 -7.14 6.35
CA LEU A 472 5.26 -5.90 6.80
C LEU A 472 5.12 -5.84 8.31
N LEU A 473 4.70 -6.93 8.96
CA LEU A 473 4.51 -6.97 10.41
C LEU A 473 5.83 -6.82 11.17
N LYS A 474 6.89 -7.48 10.68
CA LYS A 474 8.23 -7.35 11.26
C LYS A 474 8.79 -5.93 11.15
N MET A 475 8.26 -5.07 10.26
CA MET A 475 8.65 -3.66 10.18
C MET A 475 8.11 -2.83 11.36
N PHE A 476 7.03 -3.27 11.99
CA PHE A 476 6.32 -2.54 13.04
C PHE A 476 6.23 -3.42 14.30
N PRO A 477 7.36 -3.66 15.00
CA PRO A 477 7.33 -4.45 16.22
C PRO A 477 6.42 -3.78 17.26
N LEU A 478 5.67 -4.60 17.98
CA LEU A 478 4.82 -4.15 19.09
C LEU A 478 5.70 -3.56 20.19
N ASP A 479 5.30 -2.42 20.75
CA ASP A 479 5.86 -1.93 22.00
C ASP A 479 5.45 -2.92 23.12
N GLU A 480 6.39 -3.77 23.56
CA GLU A 480 6.16 -4.75 24.63
C GLU A 480 5.97 -4.13 26.04
N GLU A 481 5.91 -2.80 26.17
CA GLU A 481 5.89 -2.13 27.48
C GLU A 481 4.52 -2.11 28.19
N SER A 482 3.42 -2.60 27.61
CA SER A 482 2.09 -2.50 28.26
C SER A 482 1.64 -3.70 29.10
N ASP A 483 2.36 -4.83 29.12
CA ASP A 483 1.86 -6.08 29.73
C ASP A 483 2.47 -6.44 31.10
N ASN A 484 3.35 -5.60 31.66
CA ASN A 484 4.02 -5.91 32.94
C ASN A 484 3.30 -5.48 34.23
N GLU A 485 2.07 -4.93 34.18
CA GLU A 485 1.35 -4.54 35.41
C GLU A 485 0.33 -5.57 35.93
N ASN A 486 0.11 -6.72 35.29
CA ASN A 486 -0.90 -7.70 35.75
C ASN A 486 -0.41 -9.16 35.80
N LYS A 487 0.71 -9.43 36.48
CA LYS A 487 1.04 -10.78 36.97
C LYS A 487 1.56 -10.76 38.41
N ASN A 488 0.70 -10.34 39.32
CA ASN A 488 0.74 -10.80 40.70
C ASN A 488 -0.48 -11.70 40.93
N GLU A 489 -0.30 -13.01 40.84
CA GLU A 489 -0.96 -14.00 41.71
C GLU A 489 -0.46 -15.42 41.40
N ASN A 490 0.26 -15.97 42.37
CA ASN A 490 0.30 -17.37 42.83
C ASN A 490 0.01 -18.49 41.81
N VAL A 491 1.05 -19.24 41.42
CA VAL A 491 1.01 -20.72 41.46
C VAL A 491 2.39 -21.23 41.87
N ILE A 492 2.43 -21.90 43.03
CA ILE A 492 3.49 -22.80 43.45
C ILE A 492 3.26 -24.11 42.69
N ASP A 493 4.27 -24.64 42.00
CA ASP A 493 4.45 -26.09 41.95
C ASP A 493 5.92 -26.47 41.73
N GLU A 494 6.34 -27.41 42.58
CA GLU A 494 7.67 -28.02 42.67
C GLU A 494 7.82 -29.21 41.70
N ASN A 495 9.08 -29.57 41.43
CA ASN A 495 9.58 -30.80 40.78
C ASN A 495 9.51 -30.76 39.23
N ASN A 496 10.57 -30.95 38.44
CA ASN A 496 11.65 -31.92 38.62
C ASN A 496 12.73 -31.74 37.51
N ASP A 497 13.96 -32.00 37.92
CA ASP A 497 15.06 -32.68 37.22
C ASP A 497 15.58 -32.19 35.85
N LYS A 498 16.71 -31.50 35.95
CA LYS A 498 18.05 -31.89 35.43
C LYS A 498 18.07 -32.66 34.10
N ASN A 499 18.66 -32.01 33.10
CA ASN A 499 19.77 -32.56 32.33
C ASN A 499 20.68 -31.40 31.89
N ASN A 500 21.84 -31.31 32.54
CA ASN A 500 23.01 -30.59 32.03
C ASN A 500 23.76 -31.57 31.11
N GLU A 501 24.02 -31.17 29.88
CA GLU A 501 25.23 -31.57 29.15
C GLU A 501 25.85 -30.30 28.54
N ASP A 502 26.85 -29.81 29.26
CA ASP A 502 28.09 -29.18 28.82
C ASP A 502 28.13 -28.63 27.37
N ASN A 503 28.11 -27.30 27.23
CA ASN A 503 28.82 -26.63 26.14
C ASN A 503 30.13 -26.07 26.70
N GLU A 504 31.22 -26.62 26.18
CA GLU A 504 32.58 -26.16 26.38
C GLU A 504 32.70 -24.66 26.05
N ASN A 505 33.16 -23.88 27.03
CA ASN A 505 33.65 -22.54 26.82
C ASN A 505 34.95 -22.61 26.02
N ASP A 506 34.90 -22.18 24.77
CA ASP A 506 36.08 -21.84 23.99
C ASP A 506 36.24 -20.30 24.05
N ASP A 507 37.24 -19.85 24.82
CA ASP A 507 37.65 -18.44 24.92
C ASP A 507 38.07 -17.93 23.53
N LYS A 508 37.15 -17.33 22.78
CA LYS A 508 37.47 -16.43 21.67
C LYS A 508 37.34 -14.99 22.13
N ASN A 509 38.48 -14.32 22.31
CA ASN A 509 38.60 -12.87 22.58
C ASN A 509 38.16 -11.97 21.40
N GLY A 510 37.29 -12.46 20.51
CA GLY A 510 36.81 -11.69 19.35
C GLY A 510 35.66 -10.76 19.71
N ILE A 511 35.53 -9.64 18.99
CA ILE A 511 34.35 -8.78 19.10
C ILE A 511 33.33 -9.26 18.07
N GLU A 512 32.10 -9.53 18.52
CA GLU A 512 30.93 -9.78 17.69
C GLU A 512 30.00 -8.55 17.71
N ILE A 513 29.66 -8.03 16.53
CA ILE A 513 28.65 -6.98 16.39
C ILE A 513 27.51 -7.50 15.51
N ILE A 514 26.28 -7.44 16.03
CA ILE A 514 25.07 -7.81 15.28
C ILE A 514 24.24 -6.55 15.02
N LEU A 515 24.01 -6.27 13.74
CA LEU A 515 23.15 -5.18 13.28
C LEU A 515 21.92 -5.78 12.62
N LYS A 516 20.74 -5.22 12.85
CA LYS A 516 19.52 -5.58 12.11
C LYS A 516 19.06 -4.41 11.25
N ILE A 517 18.78 -4.67 9.98
CA ILE A 517 18.31 -3.64 9.06
C ILE A 517 17.01 -3.03 9.61
N GLY A 518 16.98 -1.70 9.74
CA GLY A 518 15.82 -0.98 10.28
C GLY A 518 15.68 -0.92 11.78
N GLN A 519 16.66 -1.46 12.52
CA GLN A 519 16.73 -1.30 13.96
C GLN A 519 17.74 -0.24 14.33
N LYS A 520 17.43 0.56 15.36
CA LYS A 520 18.31 1.63 15.86
C LYS A 520 19.42 1.13 16.80
N TYR A 521 19.27 -0.10 17.28
CA TYR A 521 20.21 -0.75 18.17
C TYR A 521 20.99 -1.85 17.44
N MET A 522 22.22 -2.03 17.88
CA MET A 522 23.09 -3.17 17.59
C MET A 522 23.44 -3.87 18.90
N THR A 523 23.88 -5.11 18.83
CA THR A 523 24.58 -5.74 19.96
C THR A 523 26.08 -5.74 19.71
N VAL A 524 26.86 -5.52 20.75
CA VAL A 524 28.32 -5.66 20.76
C VAL A 524 28.64 -6.63 21.88
N ASN A 525 29.10 -7.84 21.55
CA ASN A 525 29.31 -8.93 22.51
C ASN A 525 28.08 -9.17 23.42
N GLY A 526 26.88 -9.08 22.83
CA GLY A 526 25.61 -9.22 23.53
C GLY A 526 25.09 -7.96 24.25
N GLU A 527 25.90 -6.90 24.39
CA GLU A 527 25.46 -5.64 24.98
C GLU A 527 24.78 -4.74 23.95
N VAL A 528 23.59 -4.23 24.28
CA VAL A 528 22.80 -3.37 23.39
C VAL A 528 23.40 -1.96 23.34
N LYS A 529 23.66 -1.46 22.13
CA LYS A 529 24.17 -0.11 21.87
C LYS A 529 23.39 0.55 20.73
N GLU A 530 23.11 1.84 20.86
CA GLU A 530 22.50 2.62 19.77
C GLU A 530 23.53 2.89 18.67
N ILE A 531 23.13 2.71 17.41
CA ILE A 531 24.00 2.86 16.23
C ILE A 531 24.39 4.32 15.99
N ASP A 532 23.50 5.25 16.34
CA ASP A 532 23.78 6.68 16.29
C ASP A 532 23.09 7.37 17.48
N PRO A 533 23.78 7.46 18.63
CA PRO A 533 23.18 7.86 19.89
C PRO A 533 22.35 9.14 19.82
N GLY A 534 21.05 9.04 20.15
CA GLY A 534 20.11 10.15 20.20
C GLY A 534 19.70 10.71 18.83
N ARG A 535 19.84 9.93 17.76
CA ARG A 535 19.56 10.35 16.38
C ARG A 535 18.52 9.49 15.65
N ASP A 536 18.04 8.41 16.29
CA ASP A 536 17.00 7.52 15.76
C ASP A 536 17.30 6.99 14.33
N THR A 537 18.58 6.85 13.98
CA THR A 537 18.98 6.33 12.66
C THR A 537 19.04 4.80 12.66
N THR A 538 18.84 4.20 11.49
CA THR A 538 18.90 2.74 11.31
C THR A 538 19.77 2.37 10.11
N PRO A 539 20.36 1.15 10.06
CA PRO A 539 20.99 0.63 8.85
C PRO A 539 19.95 0.48 7.73
N VAL A 540 20.34 0.87 6.51
CA VAL A 540 19.49 0.82 5.31
C VAL A 540 20.15 0.02 4.20
N ILE A 541 19.36 -0.46 3.24
CA ILE A 541 19.89 -1.09 2.03
C ILE A 541 19.67 -0.12 0.86
N ILE A 542 20.73 0.24 0.16
CA ILE A 542 20.67 1.08 -1.05
C ILE A 542 21.47 0.37 -2.12
N ASN A 543 20.85 0.10 -3.28
CA ASN A 543 21.46 -0.61 -4.41
C ASN A 543 22.15 -1.93 -3.97
N ASP A 544 21.42 -2.79 -3.26
CA ASP A 544 21.92 -4.07 -2.72
C ASP A 544 23.15 -3.95 -1.79
N ARG A 545 23.38 -2.78 -1.19
CA ARG A 545 24.44 -2.55 -0.19
C ARG A 545 23.87 -2.03 1.11
N THR A 546 24.33 -2.59 2.23
CA THR A 546 24.03 -2.04 3.55
C THR A 546 24.81 -0.76 3.77
N LEU A 547 24.10 0.32 4.06
CA LEU A 547 24.66 1.59 4.48
C LEU A 547 24.26 1.87 5.93
N VAL A 548 25.21 2.39 6.71
CA VAL A 548 24.98 2.69 8.12
C VAL A 548 25.76 3.94 8.54
N PRO A 549 25.27 4.71 9.54
CA PRO A 549 26.10 5.63 10.29
C PRO A 549 27.17 4.84 11.04
N ILE A 550 28.36 4.75 10.45
CA ILE A 550 29.37 3.77 10.88
C ILE A 550 30.05 4.13 12.21
N ARG A 551 29.84 5.35 12.73
CA ARG A 551 30.60 5.87 13.88
C ARG A 551 30.57 4.94 15.10
N ALA A 552 29.38 4.54 15.57
CA ALA A 552 29.29 3.70 16.76
C ALA A 552 29.95 2.33 16.54
N ILE A 553 29.96 1.80 15.31
CA ILE A 553 30.60 0.54 14.94
C ILE A 553 32.13 0.70 14.99
N ILE A 554 32.68 1.75 14.37
CA ILE A 554 34.12 2.06 14.37
C ILE A 554 34.63 2.32 15.79
N GLU A 555 33.90 3.10 16.59
CA GLU A 555 34.28 3.38 17.97
C GLU A 555 34.21 2.14 18.87
N SER A 556 33.25 1.24 18.66
CA SER A 556 33.13 -0.02 19.41
C SER A 556 34.32 -0.97 19.19
N VAL A 557 35.02 -0.84 18.06
CA VAL A 557 36.22 -1.63 17.75
C VAL A 557 37.51 -0.87 18.01
N GLY A 558 37.44 0.32 18.61
CA GLY A 558 38.61 1.14 18.95
C GLY A 558 39.23 1.92 17.77
N GLY A 559 38.48 2.09 16.68
CA GLY A 559 38.86 2.99 15.58
C GLY A 559 38.36 4.42 15.81
N GLU A 560 38.84 5.33 14.96
CA GLU A 560 38.49 6.74 14.96
C GLU A 560 37.82 7.13 13.63
N ILE A 561 36.95 8.14 13.68
CA ILE A 561 36.24 8.63 12.49
C ILE A 561 36.13 10.15 12.51
N PHE A 562 36.53 10.77 11.41
CA PHE A 562 36.59 12.21 11.22
C PHE A 562 35.68 12.65 10.09
N TRP A 563 35.11 13.85 10.24
CA TRP A 563 34.27 14.49 9.24
C TRP A 563 34.84 15.86 8.88
N ASP A 564 35.19 16.05 7.61
CA ASP A 564 35.53 17.33 7.01
C ASP A 564 34.30 17.86 6.26
N GLY A 565 33.61 18.82 6.88
CA GLY A 565 32.37 19.39 6.35
C GLY A 565 32.56 20.26 5.11
N GLU A 566 33.74 20.87 4.92
CA GLU A 566 34.02 21.68 3.72
C GLU A 566 34.23 20.80 2.50
N LYS A 567 34.92 19.67 2.69
CA LYS A 567 35.20 18.71 1.61
C LYS A 567 34.15 17.61 1.48
N LYS A 568 33.15 17.59 2.36
CA LYS A 568 32.19 16.49 2.52
C LYS A 568 32.90 15.13 2.56
N LYS A 569 33.95 15.03 3.37
CA LYS A 569 34.83 13.86 3.44
C LYS A 569 34.76 13.20 4.80
N VAL A 570 34.62 11.88 4.81
CA VAL A 570 34.80 11.04 5.98
C VAL A 570 36.17 10.38 5.90
N THR A 571 36.92 10.41 7.01
CA THR A 571 38.15 9.63 7.19
C THR A 571 37.94 8.66 8.34
N VAL A 572 38.18 7.37 8.12
CA VAL A 572 38.12 6.30 9.13
C VAL A 572 39.53 5.79 9.35
N GLU A 573 39.96 5.72 10.60
CA GLU A 573 41.27 5.24 11.01
C GLU A 573 41.11 4.05 11.95
N TYR A 574 41.78 2.95 11.64
CA TYR A 574 41.83 1.77 12.51
C TYR A 574 43.15 1.04 12.30
N LYS A 575 43.92 0.89 13.38
CA LYS A 575 45.30 0.37 13.36
C LYS A 575 46.15 1.18 12.36
N ASP A 576 46.66 0.54 11.31
CA ASP A 576 47.47 1.12 10.23
C ASP A 576 46.69 1.37 8.94
N ILE A 577 45.35 1.34 9.02
CA ILE A 577 44.45 1.50 7.88
C ILE A 577 43.71 2.83 7.98
N GLU A 578 43.85 3.65 6.96
CA GLU A 578 43.12 4.89 6.74
C GLU A 578 42.21 4.73 5.51
N ILE A 579 40.91 4.97 5.68
CA ILE A 579 39.92 4.96 4.60
C ILE A 579 39.31 6.35 4.46
N GLU A 580 39.45 6.96 3.28
CA GLU A 580 38.80 8.22 2.95
C GLU A 580 37.66 8.02 1.95
N MET A 581 36.51 8.64 2.24
CA MET A 581 35.39 8.67 1.30
C MET A 581 34.77 10.06 1.23
N VAL A 582 34.42 10.48 0.01
CA VAL A 582 33.73 11.74 -0.24
C VAL A 582 32.26 11.43 -0.54
N ILE A 583 31.33 12.20 0.06
CA ILE A 583 29.89 12.07 -0.19
C ILE A 583 29.60 12.12 -1.70
N ASP A 584 28.73 11.22 -2.15
CA ASP A 584 28.30 11.05 -3.55
C ASP A 584 29.42 10.59 -4.52
N SER A 585 30.64 10.34 -4.04
CA SER A 585 31.73 9.76 -4.83
C SER A 585 31.79 8.24 -4.68
N LYS A 586 31.87 7.53 -5.82
CA LYS A 586 32.15 6.09 -5.86
C LYS A 586 33.65 5.77 -5.70
N GLU A 587 34.50 6.78 -5.87
CA GLU A 587 35.93 6.66 -5.65
C GLU A 587 36.26 6.86 -4.16
N MET A 588 36.95 5.88 -3.59
CA MET A 588 37.35 5.82 -2.18
C MET A 588 38.85 5.58 -2.10
N LEU A 589 39.50 6.06 -1.05
CA LEU A 589 40.92 5.83 -0.82
C LEU A 589 41.09 4.89 0.36
N VAL A 590 41.91 3.85 0.22
CA VAL A 590 42.39 3.01 1.32
C VAL A 590 43.90 3.10 1.32
N ASN A 591 44.51 3.66 2.37
CA ASN A 591 45.95 3.93 2.44
C ASN A 591 46.47 4.62 1.16
N GLN A 592 45.80 5.70 0.74
CA GLN A 592 46.07 6.50 -0.46
C GLN A 592 45.90 5.77 -1.82
N LYS A 593 45.45 4.51 -1.82
CA LYS A 593 45.13 3.78 -3.05
C LYS A 593 43.65 3.91 -3.38
N THR A 594 43.35 4.23 -4.64
CA THR A 594 41.97 4.37 -5.13
C THR A 594 41.28 3.03 -5.33
N PHE A 595 40.06 2.93 -4.81
CA PHE A 595 39.08 1.86 -5.04
C PHE A 595 37.78 2.46 -5.58
N ILE A 596 37.09 1.73 -6.43
CA ILE A 596 35.78 2.11 -6.95
C ILE A 596 34.76 1.16 -6.36
N ASN A 597 33.79 1.70 -5.62
CA ASN A 597 32.66 0.95 -5.10
C ASN A 597 31.41 1.19 -5.96
N ASP A 598 30.45 0.26 -5.94
CA ASP A 598 29.21 0.41 -6.70
C ASP A 598 28.22 1.40 -6.06
N VAL A 599 28.35 1.62 -4.75
CA VAL A 599 27.57 2.59 -3.97
C VAL A 599 28.48 3.60 -3.27
N ALA A 600 28.13 4.88 -3.39
CA ALA A 600 28.81 6.00 -2.74
C ALA A 600 28.28 6.19 -1.30
N PRO A 601 29.07 6.78 -0.38
CA PRO A 601 28.51 7.27 0.87
C PRO A 601 27.55 8.44 0.61
N GLN A 602 26.51 8.56 1.43
CA GLN A 602 25.41 9.49 1.22
C GLN A 602 25.06 10.22 2.50
N ILE A 603 24.42 11.40 2.38
CA ILE A 603 23.79 12.07 3.50
C ILE A 603 22.29 11.80 3.45
N ILE A 604 21.77 11.13 4.48
CA ILE A 604 20.35 10.82 4.65
C ILE A 604 19.90 11.48 5.95
N ASN A 605 18.87 12.32 5.90
CA ASN A 605 18.37 13.05 7.08
C ASN A 605 19.46 13.81 7.88
N GLY A 606 20.43 14.40 7.17
CA GLY A 606 21.52 15.14 7.79
C GLY A 606 22.57 14.25 8.50
N ARG A 607 22.54 12.94 8.27
CA ARG A 607 23.49 11.95 8.81
C ARG A 607 24.26 11.28 7.70
N THR A 608 25.52 10.97 7.95
CA THR A 608 26.40 10.35 6.94
C THR A 608 26.29 8.83 7.00
N TYR A 609 25.88 8.25 5.89
CA TYR A 609 25.70 6.82 5.66
C TYR A 609 26.81 6.28 4.77
N MET A 610 27.46 5.21 5.21
CA MET A 610 28.65 4.67 4.54
C MET A 610 28.44 3.20 4.14
N PRO A 611 28.98 2.74 3.01
CA PRO A 611 28.91 1.34 2.60
C PRO A 611 29.60 0.42 3.62
N LEU A 612 28.80 -0.32 4.38
CA LEU A 612 29.23 -1.08 5.56
C LEU A 612 30.27 -2.13 5.21
N ARG A 613 29.95 -3.00 4.26
CA ARG A 613 30.82 -4.12 3.86
C ARG A 613 32.16 -3.64 3.34
N PHE A 614 32.16 -2.64 2.44
CA PHE A 614 33.41 -2.08 1.91
C PHE A 614 34.31 -1.57 3.03
N LEU A 615 33.76 -0.79 3.97
CA LEU A 615 34.53 -0.28 5.10
C LEU A 615 35.13 -1.42 5.92
N LEU A 616 34.27 -2.31 6.43
CA LEU A 616 34.69 -3.31 7.41
C LEU A 616 35.61 -4.38 6.81
N GLU A 617 35.39 -4.81 5.56
CA GLU A 617 36.29 -5.77 4.90
C GLU A 617 37.67 -5.14 4.64
N ASN A 618 37.74 -3.84 4.28
CA ASN A 618 39.02 -3.15 4.14
C ASN A 618 39.70 -2.87 5.49
N LEU A 619 38.96 -2.85 6.60
CA LEU A 619 39.51 -2.82 7.96
C LEU A 619 39.94 -4.20 8.47
N GLY A 620 39.70 -5.26 7.69
CA GLY A 620 40.08 -6.64 8.00
C GLY A 620 39.05 -7.42 8.81
N PHE A 621 37.78 -7.00 8.86
CA PHE A 621 36.72 -7.70 9.58
C PHE A 621 35.99 -8.70 8.69
N ASN A 622 35.48 -9.77 9.29
CA ASN A 622 34.57 -10.68 8.61
C ASN A 622 33.12 -10.15 8.70
N VAL A 623 32.43 -10.07 7.56
CA VAL A 623 31.06 -9.55 7.48
C VAL A 623 30.15 -10.58 6.84
N GLU A 624 29.28 -11.15 7.66
CA GLU A 624 28.29 -12.14 7.26
C GLU A 624 26.89 -11.52 7.20
N TRP A 625 26.09 -12.00 6.26
CA TRP A 625 24.72 -11.55 6.07
C TRP A 625 23.77 -12.72 6.23
N ASP A 626 22.83 -12.59 7.16
CA ASP A 626 21.69 -13.48 7.28
C ASP A 626 20.47 -12.82 6.61
N GLY A 627 20.08 -13.37 5.46
CA GLY A 627 18.93 -12.87 4.71
C GLY A 627 17.57 -13.17 5.35
N ALA A 628 17.46 -14.22 6.14
CA ALA A 628 16.21 -14.60 6.80
C ALA A 628 15.92 -13.67 7.99
N GLU A 629 16.95 -13.39 8.79
CA GLU A 629 16.85 -12.53 9.97
C GLU A 629 17.12 -11.06 9.68
N ARG A 630 17.57 -10.75 8.47
CA ARG A 630 18.01 -9.41 8.01
C ARG A 630 19.07 -8.81 8.94
N THR A 631 19.98 -9.66 9.37
CA THR A 631 21.08 -9.30 10.28
C THR A 631 22.42 -9.31 9.57
N VAL A 632 23.26 -8.34 9.92
CA VAL A 632 24.68 -8.33 9.57
C VAL A 632 25.44 -8.74 10.81
N ASN A 633 26.17 -9.84 10.72
CA ASN A 633 27.08 -10.29 11.77
C ASN A 633 28.49 -9.86 11.39
N ILE A 634 29.15 -9.17 12.30
CA ILE A 634 30.51 -8.67 12.11
C ILE A 634 31.38 -9.36 13.15
N PHE A 635 32.41 -10.06 12.69
CA PHE A 635 33.38 -10.71 13.56
C PHE A 635 34.74 -10.05 13.40
N ILE A 636 35.34 -9.67 14.53
CA ILE A 636 36.69 -9.13 14.62
C ILE A 636 37.55 -10.12 15.41
N ASP A 637 38.61 -10.61 14.77
CA ASP A 637 39.61 -11.52 15.35
C ASP A 637 40.67 -10.81 16.21
#